data_AF-A0AAF0FAH1-F1
#
_entry.id   AF-A0AAF0FAH1-F1
#
_cell.length_a   1.000
_cell.length_b   1.000
_cell.length_c   1.000
_cell.angle_alpha   90.00
_cell.angle_beta   90.00
_cell.angle_gamma   90.00
#
_symmetry.space_group_name_H-M   'P 1'
#
loop_
_entity.id
_entity.type
_entity.pdbx_description
1 polymer ?
#
loop_
_entity_poly.entity_id
_entity_poly.type
_entity_poly.pdbx_seq_one_letter_code
_entity_poly.pdbx_strand_id
1 'polypeptide(L)'
;MSNAPQGALWEQLLLAQTVYQLGNVPPQWNSVAKSLQDHPTLREAAGNHHWTAKLCEDTYTILMQQHHIQPCEPTATLKAHRNTQLALAQVLYAARVSQVHEQIKEKEERFRALHQRLQDLESGKLDEQLQFEYGLPLDENPISETQAEEATGNLVSADDDDDADEHLQVEQDLLGTETRAPATESNTASTPSSQPNAETQEREHRLGAQPATTYRSRARRRADATPKIPEATSRSQSGTPFSAENSPEPRSESVEEIQEDPASDTVSDADRDKSRRRMTHILLMLHNQVSNHTHGNLFHQAIKEVDAPNYYQVIKQPMDLKLIKQRIKEGSIASMQELHHALSLMFANALMYNRPDTEVHRMANEMRIATEEASKQASDMVAMLPRALRTASTCVARRSVVNPMCASSLGVRTLASEAGAKRENPSFAATTVEDMQGLDASLLLQEEGTQKDASLRHFTVNFGPQHPAAHGVLRLIMELNGEEILRVDPHVGLLHRGTEKLIEYKNYTQALPYFDRLDYSSMMTNELCFSRATEKLLNIEVPERAKWIRTLYGELTRVSNHCMAVLSHIMDVGGLTPFVWGLEEREKIMEFYERVSGARMHAAYIRPGGVAFDLPPGLLEDIYHWTTQFSGRIDEIEELVTNNRIWQQRTIGIGKVTAQEALDYGFSGVMLRGSGIPWDIRKVAPYDAYDQCEFDVPVGKNGDCFDRYACRIEEFRQSIRIIKQCLDKMPAGQIKVDDHKITPPTRSMMKDGMESLIHHFKLFSEGYSVPPGETYAPIEAPKGEMGVYLVSNGTNRPYRCSISAPGFRHLAGADFMARHHYLPDMVAIIGTMDLVFGEVDR
;
A
#
# COMPACT_ATOMS: atom_id res chain seq x y z
N MET A 1 47.93 -28.18 -32.91
CA MET A 1 48.20 -27.04 -31.99
C MET A 1 47.00 -26.99 -31.05
N SER A 2 47.02 -27.61 -29.86
CA SER A 2 47.91 -27.46 -28.68
C SER A 2 47.38 -26.41 -27.71
N ASN A 3 46.71 -26.88 -26.64
CA ASN A 3 46.30 -26.15 -25.43
C ASN A 3 45.45 -24.88 -25.66
N ALA A 4 44.20 -25.08 -26.08
CA ALA A 4 43.14 -24.11 -25.76
C ALA A 4 42.72 -24.34 -24.29
N PRO A 5 42.63 -23.29 -23.44
CA PRO A 5 41.97 -23.42 -22.15
C PRO A 5 40.47 -23.65 -22.39
N GLN A 6 39.90 -24.72 -21.83
CA GLN A 6 38.46 -24.85 -21.70
C GLN A 6 37.98 -23.89 -20.60
N GLY A 7 37.90 -22.60 -20.94
CA GLY A 7 37.33 -21.58 -20.07
C GLY A 7 35.94 -22.01 -19.63
N ALA A 8 35.58 -21.73 -18.38
CA ALA A 8 34.37 -22.22 -17.77
C ALA A 8 33.12 -21.71 -18.52
N LEU A 9 32.03 -22.48 -18.48
CA LEU A 9 30.79 -22.18 -19.23
C LEU A 9 30.23 -20.77 -18.98
N TRP A 10 30.49 -20.20 -17.80
CA TRP A 10 30.09 -18.83 -17.46
C TRP A 10 30.98 -17.76 -18.12
N GLU A 11 32.26 -18.03 -18.39
CA GLU A 11 33.17 -17.16 -19.13
C GLU A 11 32.80 -17.13 -20.62
N GLN A 12 32.48 -18.31 -21.18
CA GLN A 12 31.99 -18.46 -22.55
C GLN A 12 30.67 -17.70 -22.76
N LEU A 13 29.75 -17.79 -21.79
CA LEU A 13 28.50 -17.02 -21.78
C LEU A 13 28.75 -15.52 -21.70
N LEU A 14 29.71 -15.06 -20.88
CA LEU A 14 30.05 -13.64 -20.75
C LEU A 14 30.69 -13.08 -22.04
N LEU A 15 31.51 -13.87 -22.73
CA LEU A 15 32.04 -13.55 -24.06
C LEU A 15 30.90 -13.40 -25.09
N ALA A 16 29.97 -14.35 -25.16
CA ALA A 16 28.82 -14.27 -26.06
C ALA A 16 27.91 -13.06 -25.74
N GLN A 17 27.68 -12.77 -24.46
CA GLN A 17 26.86 -11.65 -24.01
C GLN A 17 27.52 -10.29 -24.31
N THR A 18 28.82 -10.13 -24.07
CA THR A 18 29.55 -8.87 -24.36
C THR A 18 29.62 -8.59 -25.86
N VAL A 19 29.82 -9.62 -26.70
CA VAL A 19 29.74 -9.50 -28.17
C VAL A 19 28.35 -9.04 -28.63
N TYR A 20 27.27 -9.64 -28.11
CA TYR A 20 25.89 -9.23 -28.44
C TYR A 20 25.57 -7.79 -27.98
N GLN A 21 26.01 -7.40 -26.79
CA GLN A 21 25.79 -6.05 -26.25
C GLN A 21 26.49 -4.97 -27.08
N LEU A 22 27.72 -5.22 -27.54
CA LEU A 22 28.49 -4.28 -28.35
C LEU A 22 27.97 -4.13 -29.79
N GLY A 23 27.22 -5.11 -30.31
CA GLY A 23 26.23 -4.94 -31.39
C GLY A 23 26.70 -4.45 -32.77
N ASN A 24 28.01 -4.29 -32.98
CA ASN A 24 28.62 -3.71 -34.19
C ASN A 24 29.04 -4.79 -35.20
N VAL A 25 29.15 -4.38 -36.47
CA VAL A 25 29.75 -5.17 -37.57
C VAL A 25 30.94 -4.40 -38.14
N PRO A 26 32.15 -5.00 -38.21
CA PRO A 26 32.57 -6.23 -37.54
C PRO A 26 32.65 -6.07 -36.01
N PRO A 27 32.68 -7.17 -35.22
CA PRO A 27 32.89 -7.11 -33.78
C PRO A 27 34.26 -6.47 -33.45
N GLN A 28 34.24 -5.41 -32.63
CA GLN A 28 35.46 -4.72 -32.21
C GLN A 28 36.13 -5.47 -31.06
N TRP A 29 36.90 -6.51 -31.37
CA TRP A 29 37.53 -7.40 -30.39
C TRP A 29 38.38 -6.71 -29.32
N ASN A 30 38.99 -5.56 -29.62
CA ASN A 30 39.67 -4.72 -28.62
C ASN A 30 38.72 -4.18 -27.53
N SER A 31 37.49 -3.84 -27.90
CA SER A 31 36.45 -3.37 -26.97
C SER A 31 35.82 -4.53 -26.19
N VAL A 32 35.62 -5.68 -26.84
CA VAL A 32 35.17 -6.94 -26.19
C VAL A 32 36.18 -7.36 -25.10
N ALA A 33 37.46 -7.46 -25.46
CA ALA A 33 38.53 -7.85 -24.55
C ALA A 33 38.65 -6.90 -23.34
N LYS A 34 38.55 -5.58 -23.56
CA LYS A 34 38.55 -4.62 -22.46
C LYS A 34 37.32 -4.78 -21.55
N SER A 35 36.12 -4.90 -22.12
CA SER A 35 34.89 -5.06 -21.35
C SER A 35 34.91 -6.34 -20.49
N LEU A 36 35.55 -7.41 -20.97
CA LEU A 36 35.78 -8.63 -20.19
C LEU A 36 36.80 -8.43 -19.06
N GLN A 37 37.89 -7.69 -19.29
CA GLN A 37 38.87 -7.35 -18.24
C GLN A 37 38.29 -6.44 -17.14
N ASP A 38 37.36 -5.54 -17.50
CA ASP A 38 36.70 -4.62 -16.56
C ASP A 38 35.59 -5.30 -15.70
N HIS A 39 35.18 -6.54 -16.00
CA HIS A 39 34.14 -7.26 -15.25
C HIS A 39 34.65 -7.80 -13.89
N PRO A 40 33.95 -7.52 -12.76
CA PRO A 40 34.45 -7.82 -11.42
C PRO A 40 34.62 -9.32 -11.13
N THR A 41 33.72 -10.17 -11.63
CA THR A 41 33.77 -11.62 -11.42
C THR A 41 34.93 -12.30 -12.15
N LEU A 42 35.40 -11.73 -13.27
CA LEU A 42 36.63 -12.18 -13.93
C LEU A 42 37.86 -11.69 -13.16
N ARG A 43 37.83 -10.45 -12.63
CA ARG A 43 38.92 -9.88 -11.83
C ARG A 43 39.23 -10.66 -10.55
N GLU A 44 38.21 -11.22 -9.90
CA GLU A 44 38.35 -12.09 -8.72
C GLU A 44 38.82 -13.51 -9.07
N ALA A 45 38.49 -14.02 -10.26
CA ALA A 45 38.83 -15.37 -10.71
C ALA A 45 40.19 -15.48 -11.44
N ALA A 46 40.85 -14.35 -11.74
CA ALA A 46 41.93 -14.27 -12.73
C ALA A 46 43.29 -14.86 -12.28
N GLY A 47 43.39 -16.19 -12.25
CA GLY A 47 44.67 -16.89 -12.39
C GLY A 47 45.21 -16.83 -13.82
N ASN A 48 46.09 -15.88 -14.12
CA ASN A 48 46.91 -15.84 -15.36
C ASN A 48 46.19 -15.90 -16.73
N HIS A 49 44.92 -15.47 -16.84
CA HIS A 49 44.21 -15.39 -18.13
C HIS A 49 43.85 -13.95 -18.51
N HIS A 50 44.75 -13.33 -19.29
CA HIS A 50 44.51 -12.03 -19.93
C HIS A 50 43.74 -12.24 -21.25
N TRP A 51 42.48 -11.81 -21.30
CA TRP A 51 41.69 -11.78 -22.53
C TRP A 51 42.33 -10.83 -23.54
N THR A 52 42.84 -11.37 -24.65
CA THR A 52 43.36 -10.58 -25.78
C THR A 52 42.37 -10.61 -26.94
N ALA A 53 42.41 -9.61 -27.81
CA ALA A 53 41.48 -9.48 -28.94
C ALA A 53 41.46 -10.74 -29.84
N LYS A 54 42.63 -11.30 -30.17
CA LYS A 54 42.73 -12.56 -30.93
C LYS A 54 42.13 -13.74 -30.18
N LEU A 55 42.45 -13.89 -28.89
CA LEU A 55 41.88 -14.98 -28.08
C LEU A 55 40.34 -14.90 -28.01
N CYS A 56 39.76 -13.69 -27.98
CA CYS A 56 38.30 -13.50 -28.04
C CYS A 56 37.72 -13.94 -29.41
N GLU A 57 38.41 -13.64 -30.50
CA GLU A 57 38.03 -14.03 -31.87
C GLU A 57 38.14 -15.55 -32.10
N ASP A 58 39.27 -16.15 -31.70
CA ASP A 58 39.52 -17.59 -31.77
C ASP A 58 38.50 -18.37 -30.91
N THR A 59 38.25 -17.96 -29.67
CA THR A 59 37.27 -18.64 -28.80
C THR A 59 35.83 -18.46 -29.27
N TYR A 60 35.44 -17.28 -29.74
CA TYR A 60 34.09 -17.04 -30.27
C TYR A 60 33.83 -17.85 -31.55
N THR A 61 34.81 -17.93 -32.46
CA THR A 61 34.66 -18.75 -33.69
C THR A 61 34.61 -20.24 -33.39
N ILE A 62 35.37 -20.74 -32.41
CA ILE A 62 35.27 -22.12 -31.90
C ILE A 62 33.87 -22.39 -31.31
N LEU A 63 33.32 -21.49 -30.49
CA LEU A 63 31.98 -21.65 -29.90
C LEU A 63 30.86 -21.70 -30.96
N MET A 64 30.94 -20.85 -31.99
CA MET A 64 30.01 -20.87 -33.13
C MET A 64 30.06 -22.22 -33.88
N GLN A 65 31.26 -22.79 -34.08
CA GLN A 65 31.43 -24.11 -34.72
C GLN A 65 30.89 -25.25 -33.83
N GLN A 66 31.19 -25.23 -32.53
CA GLN A 66 30.75 -26.24 -31.55
C GLN A 66 29.23 -26.32 -31.42
N HIS A 67 28.52 -25.19 -31.50
CA HIS A 67 27.06 -25.13 -31.47
C HIS A 67 26.40 -25.12 -32.86
N HIS A 68 27.18 -25.38 -33.92
CA HIS A 68 26.73 -25.48 -35.32
C HIS A 68 25.96 -24.24 -35.84
N ILE A 69 26.27 -23.05 -35.32
CA ILE A 69 25.63 -21.80 -35.74
C ILE A 69 26.42 -21.24 -36.93
N GLN A 70 25.77 -21.15 -38.09
CA GLN A 70 26.41 -20.58 -39.28
C GLN A 70 26.68 -19.07 -39.09
N PRO A 71 27.90 -18.58 -39.38
CA PRO A 71 28.17 -17.14 -39.38
C PRO A 71 27.45 -16.46 -40.55
N CYS A 72 26.95 -15.25 -40.34
CA CYS A 72 26.41 -14.44 -41.43
C CYS A 72 27.55 -13.94 -42.34
N GLU A 73 27.26 -13.75 -43.63
CA GLU A 73 28.14 -13.02 -44.53
C GLU A 73 28.31 -11.56 -44.07
N PRO A 74 29.48 -10.94 -44.25
CA PRO A 74 29.75 -9.55 -43.82
C PRO A 74 28.90 -8.50 -44.55
N THR A 75 28.22 -8.89 -45.63
CA THR A 75 27.22 -8.13 -46.40
C THR A 75 25.82 -8.15 -45.78
N ALA A 76 25.55 -9.06 -44.83
CA ALA A 76 24.22 -9.26 -44.27
C ALA A 76 23.80 -8.13 -43.31
N THR A 77 22.49 -7.87 -43.23
CA THR A 77 21.95 -6.78 -42.39
C THR A 77 22.34 -6.89 -40.91
N LEU A 78 22.41 -5.75 -40.22
CA LEU A 78 22.67 -5.69 -38.77
C LEU A 78 21.69 -6.56 -37.94
N LYS A 79 20.46 -6.74 -38.43
CA LYS A 79 19.44 -7.60 -37.81
C LYS A 79 19.80 -9.09 -37.90
N ALA A 80 20.40 -9.53 -39.01
CA ALA A 80 20.85 -10.91 -39.17
C ALA A 80 22.03 -11.21 -38.21
N HIS A 81 23.03 -10.31 -38.17
CA HIS A 81 24.18 -10.43 -37.26
C HIS A 81 23.77 -10.46 -35.78
N ARG A 82 22.82 -9.60 -35.35
CA ARG A 82 22.29 -9.64 -33.98
C ARG A 82 21.52 -10.93 -33.68
N ASN A 83 20.81 -11.50 -34.65
CA ASN A 83 20.08 -12.75 -34.45
C ASN A 83 21.02 -13.96 -34.25
N THR A 84 22.12 -14.05 -34.99
CA THR A 84 23.11 -15.15 -34.81
C THR A 84 23.90 -15.01 -33.51
N GLN A 85 24.29 -13.80 -33.12
CA GLN A 85 24.85 -13.51 -31.78
C GLN A 85 23.89 -13.90 -30.65
N LEU A 86 22.60 -13.54 -30.78
CA LEU A 86 21.57 -13.88 -29.80
C LEU A 86 21.36 -15.40 -29.68
N ALA A 87 21.39 -16.14 -30.79
CA ALA A 87 21.25 -17.58 -30.80
C ALA A 87 22.37 -18.29 -30.00
N LEU A 88 23.64 -17.86 -30.18
CA LEU A 88 24.75 -18.40 -29.40
C LEU A 88 24.60 -18.12 -27.90
N ALA A 89 24.23 -16.88 -27.54
CA ALA A 89 24.00 -16.49 -26.15
C ALA A 89 22.85 -17.30 -25.51
N GLN A 90 21.78 -17.59 -26.24
CA GLN A 90 20.65 -18.40 -25.76
C GLN A 90 21.05 -19.86 -25.47
N VAL A 91 21.85 -20.48 -26.35
CA VAL A 91 22.33 -21.86 -26.16
C VAL A 91 23.23 -21.97 -24.92
N LEU A 92 24.21 -21.06 -24.78
CA LEU A 92 25.11 -21.03 -23.62
C LEU A 92 24.36 -20.70 -22.31
N TYR A 93 23.35 -19.83 -22.37
CA TYR A 93 22.51 -19.52 -21.22
C TYR A 93 21.68 -20.74 -20.78
N ALA A 94 21.07 -21.47 -21.72
CA ALA A 94 20.34 -22.69 -21.41
C ALA A 94 21.24 -23.76 -20.77
N ALA A 95 22.44 -23.98 -21.30
CA ALA A 95 23.43 -24.89 -20.72
C ALA A 95 23.82 -24.48 -19.28
N ARG A 96 24.06 -23.19 -19.04
CA ARG A 96 24.40 -22.67 -17.70
C ARG A 96 23.23 -22.79 -16.73
N VAL A 97 21.99 -22.62 -17.18
CA VAL A 97 20.79 -22.83 -16.36
C VAL A 97 20.66 -24.30 -15.95
N SER A 98 20.90 -25.27 -16.85
CA SER A 98 20.91 -26.69 -16.50
C SER A 98 21.97 -27.02 -15.45
N GLN A 99 23.21 -26.56 -15.64
CA GLN A 99 24.31 -26.76 -14.69
C GLN A 99 23.99 -26.21 -13.29
N VAL A 100 23.31 -25.05 -13.21
CA VAL A 100 22.90 -24.47 -11.93
C VAL A 100 21.76 -25.28 -11.28
N HIS A 101 20.84 -25.85 -12.06
CA HIS A 101 19.82 -26.76 -11.50
C HIS A 101 20.42 -28.04 -10.94
N GLU A 102 21.44 -28.60 -11.58
CA GLU A 102 22.18 -29.77 -11.07
C GLU A 102 22.92 -29.43 -9.75
N GLN A 103 23.60 -28.29 -9.69
CA GLN A 103 24.25 -27.80 -8.46
C GLN A 103 23.25 -27.47 -7.33
N ILE A 104 22.01 -27.11 -7.65
CA ILE A 104 20.94 -26.95 -6.66
C ILE A 104 20.45 -28.31 -6.15
N LYS A 105 20.18 -29.27 -7.04
CA LYS A 105 19.78 -30.64 -6.67
C LYS A 105 20.81 -31.31 -5.76
N GLU A 106 22.09 -31.24 -6.12
CA GLU A 106 23.17 -31.82 -5.32
C GLU A 106 23.22 -31.21 -3.91
N LYS A 107 22.98 -29.90 -3.78
CA LYS A 107 22.91 -29.21 -2.49
C LYS A 107 21.64 -29.55 -1.71
N GLU A 108 20.50 -29.71 -2.37
CA GLU A 108 19.27 -30.20 -1.73
C GLU A 108 19.44 -31.64 -1.23
N GLU A 109 20.08 -32.52 -2.00
CA GLU A 109 20.33 -33.91 -1.61
C GLU A 109 21.30 -33.99 -0.43
N ARG A 110 22.41 -33.23 -0.45
CA ARG A 110 23.30 -33.05 0.70
C ARG A 110 22.58 -32.48 1.93
N PHE A 111 21.67 -31.52 1.75
CA PHE A 111 20.89 -30.94 2.84
C PHE A 111 19.87 -31.93 3.42
N ARG A 112 19.16 -32.69 2.59
CA ARG A 112 18.24 -33.76 3.04
C ARG A 112 19.00 -34.85 3.80
N ALA A 113 20.18 -35.26 3.32
CA ALA A 113 21.03 -36.24 4.01
C ALA A 113 21.50 -35.72 5.39
N LEU A 114 21.88 -34.43 5.49
CA LEU A 114 22.22 -33.81 6.78
C LEU A 114 21.00 -33.68 7.72
N HIS A 115 19.83 -33.33 7.19
CA HIS A 115 18.61 -33.22 8.00
C HIS A 115 18.11 -34.58 8.49
N GLN A 116 18.19 -35.62 7.65
CA GLN A 116 17.93 -37.00 8.07
C GLN A 116 18.93 -37.45 9.15
N ARG A 117 20.23 -37.15 8.98
CA ARG A 117 21.25 -37.45 10.00
C ARG A 117 21.01 -36.72 11.33
N LEU A 118 20.41 -35.52 11.31
CA LEU A 118 19.96 -34.84 12.53
C LEU A 118 18.76 -35.55 13.16
N GLN A 119 17.76 -35.99 12.39
CA GLN A 119 16.63 -36.78 12.91
C GLN A 119 17.07 -38.15 13.46
N ASP A 120 18.11 -38.77 12.88
CA ASP A 120 18.68 -40.03 13.38
C ASP A 120 19.57 -39.84 14.63
N LEU A 121 20.05 -38.62 14.91
CA LEU A 121 20.62 -38.23 16.21
C LEU A 121 19.51 -37.94 17.23
N GLU A 122 18.52 -37.11 16.88
CA GLU A 122 17.38 -36.75 17.74
C GLU A 122 16.53 -37.98 18.16
N SER A 123 16.59 -39.07 17.40
CA SER A 123 15.92 -40.35 17.71
C SER A 123 16.84 -41.44 18.26
N GLY A 124 18.10 -41.12 18.64
CA GLY A 124 19.05 -42.03 19.29
C GLY A 124 19.59 -43.18 18.43
N LYS A 125 19.07 -43.39 17.22
CA LYS A 125 19.48 -44.50 16.33
C LYS A 125 20.94 -44.45 15.90
N LEU A 126 21.53 -43.25 15.84
CA LEU A 126 22.96 -43.14 15.58
C LEU A 126 23.80 -43.62 16.77
N ASP A 127 23.31 -43.50 17.99
CA ASP A 127 23.96 -44.07 19.16
C ASP A 127 23.75 -45.60 19.21
N GLU A 128 22.58 -46.12 18.83
CA GLU A 128 22.36 -47.57 18.62
C GLU A 128 23.33 -48.14 17.56
N GLN A 129 23.56 -47.41 16.46
CA GLN A 129 24.50 -47.82 15.40
C GLN A 129 25.96 -47.77 15.89
N LEU A 130 26.35 -46.75 16.63
CA LEU A 130 27.70 -46.65 17.22
C LEU A 130 27.91 -47.72 18.32
N GLN A 131 26.89 -48.03 19.13
CA GLN A 131 26.93 -49.15 20.08
C GLN A 131 27.10 -50.50 19.38
N PHE A 132 26.46 -50.70 18.22
CA PHE A 132 26.64 -51.89 17.40
C PHE A 132 28.02 -51.97 16.71
N GLU A 133 28.55 -50.84 16.23
CA GLU A 133 29.84 -50.77 15.51
C GLU A 133 31.05 -50.82 16.45
N TYR A 134 30.91 -50.33 17.70
CA TYR A 134 31.99 -50.29 18.71
C TYR A 134 31.83 -51.23 19.91
N GLY A 135 30.65 -51.85 20.10
CA GLY A 135 30.46 -52.99 21.01
C GLY A 135 30.49 -52.67 22.51
N LEU A 136 29.88 -51.55 22.93
CA LEU A 136 29.79 -51.15 24.35
C LEU A 136 28.51 -51.69 25.04
N PRO A 137 28.59 -52.13 26.31
CA PRO A 137 27.43 -52.65 27.05
C PRO A 137 26.51 -51.55 27.59
N LEU A 138 25.28 -51.93 27.93
CA LEU A 138 24.26 -51.07 28.52
C LEU A 138 24.37 -51.04 30.06
N ASP A 139 24.39 -49.84 30.64
CA ASP A 139 24.03 -49.61 32.06
C ASP A 139 22.67 -48.89 32.10
N GLU A 140 21.67 -49.52 32.70
CA GLU A 140 20.33 -48.93 32.88
C GLU A 140 20.28 -48.12 34.19
N ASN A 141 20.44 -46.79 34.11
CA ASN A 141 19.77 -45.79 34.98
C ASN A 141 20.16 -44.34 34.58
N PRO A 142 19.26 -43.35 34.69
CA PRO A 142 19.60 -41.95 34.46
C PRO A 142 20.39 -41.37 35.65
N ILE A 143 21.53 -40.73 35.35
CA ILE A 143 22.36 -40.02 36.34
C ILE A 143 21.66 -38.72 36.75
N SER A 144 21.60 -38.42 38.05
CA SER A 144 21.09 -37.15 38.58
C SER A 144 22.10 -36.01 38.39
N GLU A 145 21.60 -34.81 38.11
CA GLU A 145 22.40 -33.63 37.72
C GLU A 145 23.51 -33.23 38.72
N THR A 146 23.40 -33.66 39.98
CA THR A 146 24.38 -33.45 41.05
C THR A 146 25.79 -34.01 40.77
N GLN A 147 25.94 -35.01 39.88
CA GLN A 147 27.26 -35.60 39.58
C GLN A 147 28.06 -34.83 38.50
N ALA A 148 27.47 -33.83 37.86
CA ALA A 148 28.16 -33.05 36.83
C ALA A 148 29.17 -32.04 37.40
N GLU A 149 28.91 -31.50 38.60
CA GLU A 149 29.72 -30.42 39.17
C GLU A 149 31.06 -30.93 39.74
N GLU A 150 31.07 -32.10 40.40
CA GLU A 150 32.27 -32.74 40.96
C GLU A 150 33.35 -33.03 39.89
N ALA A 151 32.93 -33.33 38.65
CA ALA A 151 33.84 -33.60 37.53
C ALA A 151 34.65 -32.37 37.07
N THR A 152 34.22 -31.16 37.42
CA THR A 152 34.87 -29.91 36.98
C THR A 152 35.80 -29.28 38.03
N GLY A 153 35.72 -29.68 39.30
CA GLY A 153 36.52 -29.09 40.38
C GLY A 153 37.98 -29.59 40.44
N ASN A 154 38.26 -30.79 39.94
CA ASN A 154 39.46 -31.54 40.33
C ASN A 154 40.71 -31.24 39.46
N LEU A 155 41.09 -29.96 39.36
CA LEU A 155 42.29 -29.52 38.63
C LEU A 155 43.01 -28.30 39.26
N VAL A 156 43.19 -28.25 40.59
CA VAL A 156 44.26 -27.43 41.23
C VAL A 156 44.56 -27.88 42.67
N SER A 157 45.85 -27.88 43.03
CA SER A 157 46.48 -28.02 44.37
C SER A 157 46.09 -29.20 45.29
N ALA A 158 47.13 -29.79 45.90
CA ALA A 158 47.01 -30.76 46.99
C ALA A 158 47.18 -30.08 48.37
N ASP A 159 47.30 -30.93 49.39
CA ASP A 159 47.89 -30.73 50.73
C ASP A 159 46.92 -30.55 51.92
N ASP A 160 47.06 -31.53 52.83
CA ASP A 160 46.94 -31.54 54.31
C ASP A 160 45.59 -31.42 55.06
N ASP A 161 45.30 -32.52 55.76
CA ASP A 161 44.61 -32.79 57.05
C ASP A 161 44.19 -31.60 57.96
N ASP A 162 42.97 -31.67 58.56
CA ASP A 162 42.78 -31.93 60.01
C ASP A 162 41.30 -31.89 60.51
N ASP A 163 41.02 -32.70 61.54
CA ASP A 163 40.06 -32.60 62.67
C ASP A 163 38.50 -32.37 62.56
N ALA A 164 37.80 -33.14 63.42
CA ALA A 164 36.69 -32.78 64.32
C ALA A 164 35.19 -32.70 63.88
N ASP A 165 34.46 -33.78 64.23
CA ASP A 165 33.36 -33.83 65.24
C ASP A 165 31.84 -33.61 64.99
N GLU A 166 31.10 -34.37 65.82
CA GLU A 166 29.73 -34.23 66.40
C GLU A 166 28.40 -34.50 65.62
N HIS A 167 27.76 -35.61 66.07
CA HIS A 167 26.34 -35.74 66.51
C HIS A 167 25.18 -36.01 65.50
N LEU A 168 24.51 -37.19 65.58
CA LEU A 168 23.20 -37.52 66.26
C LEU A 168 21.94 -37.07 65.46
N GLN A 169 20.82 -37.80 65.31
CA GLN A 169 20.28 -39.13 65.73
C GLN A 169 19.59 -39.78 64.49
N VAL A 170 19.47 -41.10 64.26
CA VAL A 170 18.89 -42.23 65.04
C VAL A 170 17.36 -42.14 65.26
N GLU A 171 16.57 -42.92 64.50
CA GLU A 171 15.65 -43.95 65.03
C GLU A 171 15.03 -44.87 63.93
N GLN A 172 15.11 -46.19 64.18
CA GLN A 172 14.13 -47.30 63.94
C GLN A 172 13.42 -47.44 62.58
N ASP A 173 13.57 -48.54 61.81
CA ASP A 173 13.30 -49.99 62.05
C ASP A 173 11.85 -50.44 61.78
N LEU A 174 11.65 -51.40 60.85
CA LEU A 174 11.00 -52.72 61.08
C LEU A 174 10.75 -53.59 59.81
N LEU A 175 11.65 -54.56 59.61
CA LEU A 175 11.52 -55.96 59.17
C LEU A 175 10.25 -56.54 58.44
N GLY A 176 10.51 -57.42 57.46
CA GLY A 176 9.62 -58.51 56.96
C GLY A 176 9.62 -58.63 55.42
N THR A 177 10.26 -59.58 54.72
CA THR A 177 10.15 -61.07 54.67
C THR A 177 8.71 -61.59 54.52
N GLU A 178 8.37 -62.59 53.67
CA GLU A 178 9.21 -63.60 52.99
C GLU A 178 8.60 -64.16 51.66
N THR A 179 9.26 -65.16 51.06
CA THR A 179 9.18 -65.63 49.65
C THR A 179 8.07 -66.65 49.26
N ARG A 180 7.73 -66.75 47.95
CA ARG A 180 7.60 -67.99 47.06
C ARG A 180 6.41 -68.04 46.06
N ALA A 181 6.63 -68.82 44.99
CA ALA A 181 5.71 -69.26 43.91
C ALA A 181 5.68 -70.83 43.86
N PRO A 182 5.20 -71.61 42.84
CA PRO A 182 4.63 -71.29 41.50
C PRO A 182 3.47 -72.23 40.99
N ALA A 183 3.22 -72.25 39.66
CA ALA A 183 2.46 -73.24 38.84
C ALA A 183 0.90 -73.13 38.82
N THR A 184 0.11 -73.68 37.87
CA THR A 184 0.30 -74.69 36.77
C THR A 184 -0.73 -74.50 35.61
N GLU A 185 -0.37 -74.88 34.37
CA GLU A 185 -1.19 -75.53 33.29
C GLU A 185 -2.51 -74.90 32.73
N SER A 186 -2.97 -75.14 31.48
CA SER A 186 -2.38 -75.72 30.24
C SER A 186 -3.26 -75.44 28.97
N ASN A 187 -2.65 -75.55 27.77
CA ASN A 187 -3.17 -76.11 26.48
C ASN A 187 -4.52 -75.63 25.85
N THR A 188 -4.79 -75.62 24.53
CA THR A 188 -4.10 -75.82 23.22
C THR A 188 -5.09 -75.33 22.11
N ALA A 189 -4.83 -75.10 20.82
CA ALA A 189 -3.69 -74.90 19.89
C ALA A 189 -4.30 -74.24 18.59
N SER A 190 -3.74 -74.13 17.37
CA SER A 190 -2.51 -74.63 16.72
C SER A 190 -2.08 -73.73 15.52
N THR A 191 -0.99 -74.11 14.86
CA THR A 191 -0.33 -73.53 13.65
C THR A 191 -0.49 -74.50 12.43
N PRO A 192 0.18 -74.43 11.22
CA PRO A 192 1.41 -73.67 10.89
C PRO A 192 1.71 -73.16 9.43
N SER A 193 2.75 -72.29 9.37
CA SER A 193 3.86 -72.18 8.38
C SER A 193 3.67 -72.19 6.84
N SER A 194 4.22 -71.17 6.15
CA SER A 194 5.50 -71.25 5.40
C SER A 194 5.96 -69.88 4.79
N GLN A 195 7.22 -69.79 4.35
CA GLN A 195 7.85 -68.69 3.58
C GLN A 195 8.41 -69.26 2.25
N PRO A 196 9.23 -68.58 1.39
CA PRO A 196 9.58 -67.15 1.23
C PRO A 196 9.58 -66.63 -0.26
N ASN A 197 10.06 -65.40 -0.47
CA ASN A 197 10.70 -64.82 -1.70
C ASN A 197 9.94 -64.71 -3.05
N ALA A 198 10.02 -63.53 -3.71
CA ALA A 198 10.80 -63.28 -4.96
C ALA A 198 10.32 -62.08 -5.83
N GLU A 199 11.27 -61.56 -6.61
CA GLU A 199 11.16 -60.86 -7.92
C GLU A 199 10.54 -59.45 -8.08
N THR A 200 11.46 -58.50 -8.22
CA THR A 200 11.39 -57.21 -8.92
C THR A 200 11.04 -57.36 -10.42
N GLN A 201 10.15 -56.53 -11.00
CA GLN A 201 10.47 -55.69 -12.18
C GLN A 201 9.33 -54.76 -12.67
N GLU A 202 9.78 -53.63 -13.18
CA GLU A 202 9.20 -52.61 -14.07
C GLU A 202 7.86 -52.91 -14.80
N ARG A 203 6.97 -51.88 -14.84
CA ARG A 203 6.87 -51.01 -16.02
C ARG A 203 6.06 -49.73 -15.82
N GLU A 204 6.44 -48.69 -16.56
CA GLU A 204 5.69 -47.44 -16.70
C GLU A 204 4.41 -47.63 -17.53
N HIS A 205 3.36 -46.85 -17.24
CA HIS A 205 2.65 -46.12 -18.29
C HIS A 205 1.98 -44.85 -17.74
N ARG A 206 1.81 -43.83 -18.59
CA ARG A 206 1.42 -42.46 -18.20
C ARG A 206 -0.10 -42.20 -18.33
N LEU A 207 -0.48 -41.02 -17.83
CA LEU A 207 -1.75 -40.27 -18.00
C LEU A 207 -2.84 -40.59 -16.94
N GLY A 208 -3.40 -39.61 -16.22
CA GLY A 208 -3.01 -38.20 -16.12
C GLY A 208 -4.10 -37.30 -15.50
N ALA A 209 -3.74 -36.49 -14.50
CA ALA A 209 -4.60 -35.44 -13.93
C ALA A 209 -3.74 -34.29 -13.37
N GLN A 210 -4.22 -33.04 -13.53
CA GLN A 210 -3.57 -31.84 -12.97
C GLN A 210 -4.28 -31.40 -11.68
N PRO A 211 -3.55 -31.02 -10.63
CA PRO A 211 -4.01 -30.02 -9.65
C PRO A 211 -3.54 -28.61 -10.06
N ALA A 212 -4.33 -27.60 -9.72
CA ALA A 212 -4.03 -26.19 -10.00
C ALA A 212 -3.46 -25.46 -8.76
N THR A 213 -3.27 -24.14 -8.89
CA THR A 213 -2.81 -23.17 -7.86
C THR A 213 -1.29 -23.22 -7.56
N THR A 214 -0.60 -22.11 -7.21
CA THR A 214 -1.06 -20.71 -7.00
C THR A 214 -0.01 -19.69 -7.48
N TYR A 215 -0.44 -18.42 -7.59
CA TYR A 215 0.40 -17.21 -7.71
C TYR A 215 1.65 -17.20 -6.81
N ARG A 216 2.72 -16.54 -7.28
CA ARG A 216 3.81 -16.04 -6.41
C ARG A 216 4.08 -14.56 -6.69
N SER A 217 4.09 -13.76 -5.62
CA SER A 217 4.25 -12.31 -5.65
C SER A 217 5.66 -11.84 -6.05
N ARG A 218 5.76 -10.71 -6.76
CA ARG A 218 7.03 -9.97 -6.93
C ARG A 218 7.10 -8.77 -6.00
N ALA A 219 8.19 -8.70 -5.22
CA ALA A 219 8.55 -7.53 -4.41
C ALA A 219 9.56 -6.62 -5.14
N ARG A 220 9.77 -5.41 -4.61
CA ARG A 220 10.55 -4.30 -5.19
C ARG A 220 12.07 -4.44 -4.98
N ARG A 221 12.85 -3.71 -5.79
CA ARG A 221 14.02 -2.94 -5.31
C ARG A 221 13.97 -1.50 -5.86
N ARG A 222 14.78 -0.61 -5.27
CA ARG A 222 14.77 0.86 -5.42
C ARG A 222 16.11 1.37 -6.01
N ALA A 223 16.09 2.63 -6.45
CA ALA A 223 17.23 3.56 -6.51
C ALA A 223 18.35 3.22 -7.54
N ASP A 224 19.25 4.13 -7.93
CA ASP A 224 19.56 5.49 -7.44
C ASP A 224 19.58 6.56 -8.56
N ALA A 225 19.85 7.83 -8.22
CA ALA A 225 19.77 8.97 -9.15
C ALA A 225 20.90 10.01 -9.02
N THR A 226 21.06 10.83 -10.07
CA THR A 226 21.88 12.07 -10.14
C THR A 226 23.42 11.86 -10.21
N PRO A 227 24.26 12.88 -10.55
CA PRO A 227 23.93 14.30 -10.76
C PRO A 227 24.64 15.06 -11.93
N LYS A 228 24.27 16.37 -12.01
CA LYS A 228 25.01 17.55 -12.54
C LYS A 228 24.73 18.08 -13.96
N ILE A 229 24.93 19.41 -14.01
CA ILE A 229 24.66 20.50 -14.97
C ILE A 229 26.03 21.24 -15.06
N PRO A 230 26.54 21.76 -16.22
CA PRO A 230 26.10 23.08 -16.72
C PRO A 230 26.21 23.43 -18.24
N GLU A 231 25.30 24.35 -18.61
CA GLU A 231 25.46 25.59 -19.42
C GLU A 231 26.32 25.71 -20.71
N ALA A 232 25.61 26.06 -21.80
CA ALA A 232 25.73 27.30 -22.60
C ALA A 232 26.91 27.60 -23.58
N THR A 233 26.53 27.92 -24.84
CA THR A 233 27.21 28.79 -25.85
C THR A 233 28.53 28.30 -26.47
N SER A 234 29.00 28.72 -27.66
CA SER A 234 28.60 29.83 -28.57
C SER A 234 28.75 29.52 -30.09
N ARG A 235 28.47 30.53 -30.94
CA ARG A 235 28.65 30.66 -32.43
C ARG A 235 30.10 30.30 -32.91
N SER A 236 30.44 30.15 -34.21
CA SER A 236 30.02 30.95 -35.39
C SER A 236 30.45 30.44 -36.80
N GLN A 237 29.69 30.84 -37.86
CA GLN A 237 30.13 31.15 -39.26
C GLN A 237 30.65 30.00 -40.17
N SER A 238 30.66 30.04 -41.53
CA SER A 238 29.99 30.88 -42.57
C SER A 238 30.14 30.24 -43.98
N GLY A 239 29.37 30.66 -45.02
CA GLY A 239 29.62 30.31 -46.45
C GLY A 239 28.37 30.13 -47.35
N THR A 240 28.40 30.63 -48.61
CA THR A 240 27.32 30.63 -49.66
C THR A 240 27.97 30.77 -51.08
N PRO A 241 27.30 30.95 -52.26
CA PRO A 241 25.89 30.83 -52.72
C PRO A 241 25.74 30.07 -54.12
N PHE A 242 24.73 30.43 -54.96
CA PHE A 242 24.39 29.99 -56.35
C PHE A 242 23.65 28.63 -56.52
N SER A 243 22.73 28.39 -57.48
CA SER A 243 22.19 29.17 -58.64
C SER A 243 20.66 29.05 -58.80
N ALA A 244 20.06 29.85 -59.69
CA ALA A 244 18.62 29.89 -60.02
C ALA A 244 18.25 29.15 -61.33
N GLU A 245 16.95 28.96 -61.61
CA GLU A 245 16.30 29.26 -62.91
C GLU A 245 14.75 29.18 -62.86
N ASN A 246 14.06 29.74 -63.86
CA ASN A 246 12.60 30.01 -63.90
C ASN A 246 11.86 29.22 -64.99
N SER A 247 10.52 29.26 -65.00
CA SER A 247 9.63 29.77 -66.10
C SER A 247 8.31 28.98 -66.26
N PRO A 248 7.26 29.52 -66.93
CA PRO A 248 6.75 30.90 -66.93
C PRO A 248 5.21 31.00 -66.77
N GLU A 249 4.69 32.24 -66.70
CA GLU A 249 3.26 32.62 -66.78
C GLU A 249 2.82 32.85 -68.27
N PRO A 250 1.71 33.54 -68.63
CA PRO A 250 0.49 33.95 -67.89
C PRO A 250 -0.83 33.69 -68.68
N ARG A 251 -1.99 34.07 -68.11
CA ARG A 251 -2.93 35.06 -68.73
C ARG A 251 -4.07 35.45 -67.79
N SER A 252 -4.48 36.72 -67.91
CA SER A 252 -5.50 37.40 -67.10
C SER A 252 -6.48 38.16 -68.00
N GLU A 253 -7.70 38.38 -67.51
CA GLU A 253 -8.60 39.51 -67.81
C GLU A 253 -9.77 39.40 -66.79
N SER A 254 -9.93 40.34 -65.84
CA SER A 254 -10.55 41.69 -65.96
C SER A 254 -12.09 41.63 -65.74
N VAL A 255 -12.82 42.60 -65.16
CA VAL A 255 -12.56 43.98 -64.65
C VAL A 255 -13.41 44.17 -63.37
N GLU A 256 -12.97 44.99 -62.39
CA GLU A 256 -13.74 46.09 -61.76
C GLU A 256 -13.01 46.67 -60.52
N GLU A 257 -12.68 47.95 -60.57
CA GLU A 257 -12.12 48.74 -59.46
C GLU A 257 -13.26 49.51 -58.76
N ILE A 258 -13.34 49.44 -57.44
CA ILE A 258 -14.19 50.30 -56.60
C ILE A 258 -13.32 50.85 -55.46
N GLN A 259 -13.60 52.10 -55.07
CA GLN A 259 -12.68 52.98 -54.32
C GLN A 259 -12.35 52.48 -52.90
N GLU A 260 -11.14 52.81 -52.43
CA GLU A 260 -10.64 52.44 -51.11
C GLU A 260 -11.22 53.32 -49.98
N ASP A 261 -11.85 52.69 -48.98
CA ASP A 261 -12.13 53.27 -47.65
C ASP A 261 -11.12 52.72 -46.61
N PRO A 262 -10.13 53.51 -46.14
CA PRO A 262 -9.03 53.00 -45.32
C PRO A 262 -9.34 53.02 -43.81
N ALA A 263 -9.89 51.92 -43.29
CA ALA A 263 -10.13 51.73 -41.85
C ALA A 263 -9.74 50.31 -41.35
N SER A 264 -8.43 50.04 -41.24
CA SER A 264 -7.92 48.78 -40.70
C SER A 264 -7.79 48.82 -39.17
N ASP A 265 -8.71 48.18 -38.44
CA ASP A 265 -8.59 47.97 -37.00
C ASP A 265 -7.31 47.17 -36.66
N THR A 266 -6.33 47.84 -36.05
CA THR A 266 -5.06 47.23 -35.61
C THR A 266 -5.22 46.46 -34.31
N VAL A 267 -6.02 45.39 -34.34
CA VAL A 267 -6.22 44.44 -33.23
C VAL A 267 -4.88 44.02 -32.66
N SER A 268 -4.66 44.26 -31.36
CA SER A 268 -3.38 43.99 -30.70
C SER A 268 -3.04 42.51 -30.76
N ASP A 269 -1.75 42.15 -30.82
CA ASP A 269 -1.35 40.73 -30.80
C ASP A 269 -1.74 40.04 -29.47
N ALA A 270 -1.92 40.80 -28.38
CA ALA A 270 -2.50 40.29 -27.14
C ALA A 270 -4.00 39.94 -27.29
N ASP A 271 -4.78 40.74 -28.01
CA ASP A 271 -6.19 40.46 -28.28
C ASP A 271 -6.35 39.34 -29.32
N ARG A 272 -5.43 39.22 -30.28
CA ARG A 272 -5.34 38.04 -31.18
C ARG A 272 -5.05 36.77 -30.39
N ASP A 273 -4.12 36.79 -29.44
CA ASP A 273 -3.79 35.60 -28.66
C ASP A 273 -4.88 35.25 -27.63
N LYS A 274 -5.54 36.25 -27.04
CA LYS A 274 -6.75 36.11 -26.23
C LYS A 274 -7.92 35.54 -27.03
N SER A 275 -8.06 35.95 -28.29
CA SER A 275 -9.04 35.41 -29.25
C SER A 275 -8.74 33.96 -29.62
N ARG A 276 -7.47 33.64 -29.91
CA ARG A 276 -7.01 32.26 -30.18
C ARG A 276 -7.32 31.34 -28.99
N ARG A 277 -6.95 31.74 -27.76
CA ARG A 277 -7.23 30.98 -26.54
C ARG A 277 -8.74 30.75 -26.32
N ARG A 278 -9.59 31.74 -26.62
CA ARG A 278 -11.06 31.60 -26.59
C ARG A 278 -11.56 30.59 -27.63
N MET A 279 -11.07 30.64 -28.87
CA MET A 279 -11.43 29.66 -29.90
C MET A 279 -10.98 28.24 -29.51
N THR A 280 -9.73 28.05 -29.07
CA THR A 280 -9.23 26.75 -28.58
C THR A 280 -10.07 26.21 -27.42
N HIS A 281 -10.53 27.07 -26.51
CA HIS A 281 -11.42 26.68 -25.41
C HIS A 281 -12.78 26.20 -25.92
N ILE A 282 -13.41 26.91 -26.87
CA ILE A 282 -14.68 26.49 -27.50
C ILE A 282 -14.52 25.15 -28.22
N LEU A 283 -13.47 24.98 -29.02
CA LEU A 283 -13.17 23.72 -29.72
C LEU A 283 -12.96 22.55 -28.73
N LEU A 284 -12.30 22.79 -27.60
CA LEU A 284 -12.13 21.80 -26.54
C LEU A 284 -13.43 21.50 -25.77
N MET A 285 -14.32 22.48 -25.61
CA MET A 285 -15.63 22.30 -24.96
C MET A 285 -16.50 21.32 -25.76
N LEU A 286 -16.58 21.50 -27.09
CA LEU A 286 -17.33 20.63 -27.99
C LEU A 286 -16.67 19.26 -28.14
N HIS A 287 -15.34 19.23 -28.21
CA HIS A 287 -14.61 17.96 -28.17
C HIS A 287 -14.99 17.16 -26.92
N ASN A 288 -15.00 17.79 -25.73
CA ASN A 288 -15.39 17.12 -24.49
C ASN A 288 -16.87 16.69 -24.49
N GLN A 289 -17.78 17.49 -25.08
CA GLN A 289 -19.20 17.11 -25.22
C GLN A 289 -19.38 15.83 -26.06
N VAL A 290 -18.67 15.71 -27.19
CA VAL A 290 -18.66 14.48 -28.01
C VAL A 290 -17.94 13.32 -27.29
N SER A 291 -16.85 13.61 -26.57
CA SER A 291 -16.13 12.62 -25.74
C SER A 291 -17.03 12.01 -24.66
N ASN A 292 -17.92 12.82 -24.06
CA ASN A 292 -18.78 12.41 -22.95
C ASN A 292 -20.11 11.78 -23.41
N HIS A 293 -20.33 11.60 -24.71
CA HIS A 293 -21.53 10.93 -25.23
C HIS A 293 -21.54 9.43 -24.88
N THR A 294 -22.73 8.80 -24.84
CA THR A 294 -22.95 7.40 -24.39
C THR A 294 -22.04 6.36 -25.06
N HIS A 295 -21.60 6.62 -26.29
CA HIS A 295 -20.77 5.73 -27.10
C HIS A 295 -19.38 6.33 -27.42
N GLY A 296 -19.03 7.47 -26.79
CA GLY A 296 -17.76 8.16 -26.99
C GLY A 296 -16.54 7.29 -26.68
N ASN A 297 -16.62 6.45 -25.64
CA ASN A 297 -15.55 5.55 -25.20
C ASN A 297 -14.95 4.68 -26.32
N LEU A 298 -15.76 4.28 -27.31
CA LEU A 298 -15.32 3.46 -28.45
C LEU A 298 -14.29 4.18 -29.36
N PHE A 299 -14.31 5.51 -29.39
CA PHE A 299 -13.49 6.35 -30.28
C PHE A 299 -12.37 7.12 -29.55
N HIS A 300 -12.07 6.77 -28.30
CA HIS A 300 -11.03 7.45 -27.50
C HIS A 300 -9.59 7.02 -27.84
N GLN A 301 -9.38 5.87 -28.47
CA GLN A 301 -8.05 5.30 -28.72
C GLN A 301 -7.96 4.73 -30.13
N ALA A 302 -6.76 4.77 -30.72
CA ALA A 302 -6.47 4.14 -32.00
C ALA A 302 -6.72 2.63 -31.95
N ILE A 303 -7.46 2.14 -32.95
CA ILE A 303 -7.83 0.73 -33.11
C ILE A 303 -6.58 -0.11 -33.38
N LYS A 304 -6.42 -1.26 -32.71
CA LYS A 304 -5.29 -2.16 -32.93
C LYS A 304 -5.65 -3.21 -33.98
N GLU A 305 -4.66 -3.75 -34.67
CA GLU A 305 -4.85 -4.82 -35.67
C GLU A 305 -5.44 -6.11 -35.06
N VAL A 306 -5.29 -6.31 -33.74
CA VAL A 306 -5.92 -7.39 -32.97
C VAL A 306 -7.42 -7.18 -32.81
N ASP A 307 -7.85 -5.92 -32.67
CA ASP A 307 -9.25 -5.55 -32.44
C ASP A 307 -10.03 -5.44 -33.77
N ALA A 308 -9.35 -5.10 -34.87
CA ALA A 308 -9.92 -5.01 -36.22
C ALA A 308 -8.90 -5.47 -37.31
N PRO A 309 -9.00 -6.70 -37.83
CA PRO A 309 -8.06 -7.21 -38.83
C PRO A 309 -8.14 -6.42 -40.15
N ASN A 310 -7.00 -6.18 -40.78
CA ASN A 310 -6.83 -5.42 -42.02
C ASN A 310 -7.36 -3.96 -42.00
N TYR A 311 -7.71 -3.40 -40.84
CA TYR A 311 -8.27 -2.03 -40.71
C TYR A 311 -7.41 -0.96 -41.43
N TYR A 312 -6.10 -0.96 -41.19
CA TYR A 312 -5.13 -0.03 -41.80
C TYR A 312 -4.87 -0.26 -43.30
N GLN A 313 -5.34 -1.38 -43.87
CA GLN A 313 -5.29 -1.63 -45.32
C GLN A 313 -6.50 -0.99 -46.03
N VAL A 314 -7.63 -0.88 -45.33
CA VAL A 314 -8.87 -0.28 -45.83
C VAL A 314 -8.87 1.24 -45.62
N ILE A 315 -8.48 1.71 -44.43
CA ILE A 315 -8.55 3.12 -44.02
C ILE A 315 -7.17 3.78 -44.05
N LYS A 316 -7.00 4.73 -44.97
CA LYS A 316 -5.74 5.45 -45.21
C LYS A 316 -5.47 6.61 -44.24
N GLN A 317 -6.49 7.09 -43.54
CA GLN A 317 -6.42 8.24 -42.61
C GLN A 317 -7.19 7.93 -41.32
N PRO A 318 -6.63 7.11 -40.42
CA PRO A 318 -7.22 6.86 -39.10
C PRO A 318 -7.28 8.16 -38.29
N MET A 319 -8.36 8.34 -37.52
CA MET A 319 -8.66 9.52 -36.72
C MET A 319 -9.46 9.11 -35.49
N ASP A 320 -8.99 9.50 -34.30
CA ASP A 320 -9.64 9.20 -33.01
C ASP A 320 -9.78 10.49 -32.16
N LEU A 321 -10.69 10.50 -31.19
CA LEU A 321 -10.94 11.66 -30.32
C LEU A 321 -9.67 12.15 -29.61
N LYS A 322 -8.80 11.23 -29.14
CA LYS A 322 -7.52 11.62 -28.51
C LYS A 322 -6.59 12.37 -29.47
N LEU A 323 -6.54 11.96 -30.74
CA LEU A 323 -5.74 12.64 -31.77
C LEU A 323 -6.36 14.00 -32.12
N ILE A 324 -7.69 14.11 -32.21
CA ILE A 324 -8.39 15.39 -32.41
C ILE A 324 -8.07 16.35 -31.26
N LYS A 325 -8.16 15.90 -30.00
CA LYS A 325 -7.83 16.69 -28.80
C LYS A 325 -6.38 17.16 -28.77
N GLN A 326 -5.45 16.35 -29.27
CA GLN A 326 -4.05 16.74 -29.44
C GLN A 326 -3.89 17.82 -30.54
N ARG A 327 -4.49 17.62 -31.72
CA ARG A 327 -4.41 18.56 -32.85
C ARG A 327 -5.01 19.93 -32.55
N ILE A 328 -6.06 20.00 -31.73
CA ILE A 328 -6.59 21.28 -31.19
C ILE A 328 -5.56 21.98 -30.28
N LYS A 329 -4.90 21.24 -29.37
CA LYS A 329 -3.89 21.81 -28.46
C LYS A 329 -2.63 22.29 -29.19
N GLU A 330 -2.24 21.59 -30.24
CA GLU A 330 -1.12 21.96 -31.12
C GLU A 330 -1.46 23.12 -32.08
N GLY A 331 -2.74 23.53 -32.14
CA GLY A 331 -3.22 24.60 -33.01
C GLY A 331 -3.33 24.21 -34.49
N SER A 332 -3.25 22.92 -34.82
CA SER A 332 -3.46 22.39 -36.19
C SER A 332 -4.94 22.17 -36.53
N ILE A 333 -5.82 22.29 -35.54
CA ILE A 333 -7.26 22.54 -35.71
C ILE A 333 -7.54 23.87 -35.01
N ALA A 334 -7.77 24.92 -35.78
CA ALA A 334 -8.02 26.30 -35.35
C ALA A 334 -9.45 26.77 -35.68
N SER A 335 -10.12 26.13 -36.64
CA SER A 335 -11.48 26.44 -37.09
C SER A 335 -12.51 25.40 -36.64
N MET A 336 -13.76 25.85 -36.45
CA MET A 336 -14.91 24.97 -36.24
C MET A 336 -15.11 24.00 -37.42
N GLN A 337 -14.83 24.45 -38.65
CA GLN A 337 -14.98 23.65 -39.86
C GLN A 337 -13.95 22.50 -39.92
N GLU A 338 -12.73 22.76 -39.44
CA GLU A 338 -11.67 21.74 -39.34
C GLU A 338 -12.01 20.69 -38.26
N LEU A 339 -12.57 21.11 -37.13
CA LEU A 339 -13.05 20.19 -36.09
C LEU A 339 -14.22 19.34 -36.60
N HIS A 340 -15.20 19.96 -37.28
CA HIS A 340 -16.32 19.24 -37.90
C HIS A 340 -15.82 18.22 -38.94
N HIS A 341 -14.86 18.60 -39.79
CA HIS A 341 -14.25 17.71 -40.77
C HIS A 341 -13.51 16.53 -40.11
N ALA A 342 -12.73 16.79 -39.05
CA ALA A 342 -12.00 15.75 -38.31
C ALA A 342 -12.94 14.73 -37.63
N LEU A 343 -14.05 15.20 -37.05
CA LEU A 343 -15.10 14.33 -36.47
C LEU A 343 -15.87 13.58 -37.56
N SER A 344 -16.18 14.24 -38.69
CA SER A 344 -16.84 13.61 -39.84
C SER A 344 -15.99 12.47 -40.42
N LEU A 345 -14.67 12.66 -40.53
CA LEU A 345 -13.73 11.65 -41.01
C LEU A 345 -13.65 10.44 -40.07
N MET A 346 -13.64 10.67 -38.75
CA MET A 346 -13.71 9.61 -37.73
C MET A 346 -14.98 8.75 -37.90
N PHE A 347 -16.16 9.37 -38.05
CA PHE A 347 -17.40 8.62 -38.27
C PHE A 347 -17.44 7.96 -39.65
N ALA A 348 -16.98 8.62 -40.71
CA ALA A 348 -16.94 8.05 -42.06
C ALA A 348 -16.06 6.79 -42.12
N ASN A 349 -14.88 6.81 -41.49
CA ASN A 349 -14.02 5.64 -41.33
C ASN A 349 -14.77 4.48 -40.64
N ALA A 350 -15.42 4.75 -39.51
CA ALA A 350 -16.17 3.74 -38.77
C ALA A 350 -17.32 3.13 -39.59
N LEU A 351 -18.07 3.95 -40.33
CA LEU A 351 -19.18 3.53 -41.18
C LEU A 351 -18.74 2.83 -42.48
N MET A 352 -17.52 3.10 -42.97
CA MET A 352 -16.95 2.42 -44.15
C MET A 352 -16.39 1.03 -43.84
N TYR A 353 -15.78 0.82 -42.68
CA TYR A 353 -15.23 -0.49 -42.30
C TYR A 353 -16.31 -1.45 -41.79
N ASN A 354 -17.29 -0.94 -41.03
CA ASN A 354 -18.32 -1.76 -40.39
C ASN A 354 -19.60 -1.84 -41.25
N ARG A 355 -20.14 -3.05 -41.44
CA ARG A 355 -21.41 -3.27 -42.15
C ARG A 355 -22.60 -2.67 -41.38
N PRO A 356 -23.68 -2.23 -42.08
CA PRO A 356 -24.84 -1.59 -41.45
C PRO A 356 -25.53 -2.44 -40.37
N ASP A 357 -25.45 -3.77 -40.48
CA ASP A 357 -26.04 -4.72 -39.54
C ASP A 357 -25.28 -4.83 -38.20
N THR A 358 -24.16 -4.13 -38.05
CA THR A 358 -23.31 -4.18 -36.84
C THR A 358 -23.67 -3.10 -35.84
N GLU A 359 -23.58 -3.42 -34.54
CA GLU A 359 -23.87 -2.45 -33.47
C GLU A 359 -22.94 -1.23 -33.51
N VAL A 360 -21.67 -1.42 -33.89
CA VAL A 360 -20.69 -0.34 -34.08
C VAL A 360 -21.15 0.64 -35.17
N HIS A 361 -21.71 0.17 -36.28
CA HIS A 361 -22.23 1.04 -37.34
C HIS A 361 -23.45 1.84 -36.86
N ARG A 362 -24.38 1.21 -36.12
CA ARG A 362 -25.53 1.90 -35.49
C ARG A 362 -25.04 2.99 -34.51
N MET A 363 -24.18 2.63 -33.56
CA MET A 363 -23.66 3.55 -32.53
C MET A 363 -22.87 4.71 -33.15
N ALA A 364 -22.11 4.46 -34.23
CA ALA A 364 -21.40 5.50 -34.97
C ALA A 364 -22.37 6.48 -35.66
N ASN A 365 -23.48 5.99 -36.23
CA ASN A 365 -24.47 6.84 -36.89
C ASN A 365 -25.30 7.67 -35.88
N GLU A 366 -25.66 7.08 -34.73
CA GLU A 366 -26.32 7.79 -33.62
C GLU A 366 -25.42 8.91 -33.07
N MET A 367 -24.14 8.61 -32.80
CA MET A 367 -23.13 9.59 -32.40
C MET A 367 -22.94 10.71 -33.43
N ARG A 368 -22.95 10.39 -34.73
CA ARG A 368 -22.82 11.36 -35.82
C ARG A 368 -23.96 12.36 -35.81
N ILE A 369 -25.21 11.89 -35.68
CA ILE A 369 -26.41 12.75 -35.63
C ILE A 369 -26.34 13.69 -34.42
N ALA A 370 -26.05 13.17 -33.22
CA ALA A 370 -25.91 13.98 -32.01
C ALA A 370 -24.77 15.04 -32.13
N THR A 371 -23.70 14.70 -32.85
CA THR A 371 -22.57 15.60 -33.11
C THR A 371 -22.92 16.69 -34.15
N GLU A 372 -23.72 16.37 -35.16
CA GLU A 372 -24.27 17.33 -36.14
C GLU A 372 -25.25 18.31 -35.49
N GLU A 373 -26.01 17.89 -34.47
CA GLU A 373 -26.86 18.78 -33.68
C GLU A 373 -26.05 19.68 -32.74
N ALA A 374 -25.08 19.12 -32.00
CA ALA A 374 -24.20 19.89 -31.12
C ALA A 374 -23.36 20.93 -31.88
N SER A 375 -22.89 20.60 -33.09
CA SER A 375 -22.10 21.53 -33.91
C SER A 375 -22.91 22.71 -34.47
N LYS A 376 -24.23 22.56 -34.66
CA LYS A 376 -25.14 23.66 -35.00
C LYS A 376 -25.31 24.61 -33.83
N GLN A 377 -25.69 24.10 -32.65
CA GLN A 377 -25.81 24.88 -31.41
C GLN A 377 -24.53 25.67 -31.10
N ALA A 378 -23.37 25.06 -31.34
CA ALA A 378 -22.08 25.70 -31.17
C ALA A 378 -21.77 26.77 -32.23
N SER A 379 -22.21 26.55 -33.47
CA SER A 379 -22.09 27.55 -34.54
C SER A 379 -22.91 28.79 -34.24
N ASP A 380 -24.08 28.64 -33.63
CA ASP A 380 -24.90 29.77 -33.16
C ASP A 380 -24.21 30.55 -32.02
N MET A 381 -23.56 29.85 -31.07
CA MET A 381 -22.72 30.48 -30.04
C MET A 381 -21.52 31.24 -30.64
N VAL A 382 -20.90 30.72 -31.70
CA VAL A 382 -19.83 31.43 -32.42
C VAL A 382 -20.38 32.60 -33.25
N ALA A 383 -21.61 32.51 -33.76
CA ALA A 383 -22.29 33.59 -34.46
C ALA A 383 -22.68 34.77 -33.56
N MET A 384 -22.69 34.61 -32.24
CA MET A 384 -22.82 35.69 -31.24
C MET A 384 -21.52 36.50 -31.04
N LEU A 385 -20.37 36.05 -31.57
CA LEU A 385 -19.07 36.70 -31.33
C LEU A 385 -18.78 37.89 -32.27
N PRO A 386 -18.04 38.93 -31.82
CA PRO A 386 -17.69 40.11 -32.63
C PRO A 386 -17.05 39.78 -34.00
N ARG A 387 -17.32 40.65 -34.99
CA ARG A 387 -16.98 40.42 -36.41
C ARG A 387 -15.49 40.13 -36.66
N ALA A 388 -14.59 40.72 -35.87
CA ALA A 388 -13.14 40.50 -35.92
C ALA A 388 -12.69 39.04 -35.68
N LEU A 389 -13.52 38.19 -35.08
CA LEU A 389 -13.25 36.75 -34.88
C LEU A 389 -13.55 35.88 -36.10
N ARG A 390 -14.12 36.44 -37.18
CA ARG A 390 -14.64 35.68 -38.33
C ARG A 390 -13.70 35.65 -39.54
N THR A 391 -12.67 36.49 -39.57
CA THR A 391 -11.75 36.65 -40.71
C THR A 391 -10.30 36.78 -40.21
N ALA A 392 -9.58 35.66 -40.15
CA ALA A 392 -8.21 35.60 -39.61
C ALA A 392 -7.26 34.73 -40.47
N SER A 393 -7.38 34.80 -41.80
CA SER A 393 -6.35 34.27 -42.70
C SER A 393 -5.21 35.26 -42.87
N THR A 394 -4.04 34.90 -42.33
CA THR A 394 -2.67 35.29 -42.74
C THR A 394 -2.46 36.64 -43.46
N CYS A 395 -1.74 37.56 -42.82
CA CYS A 395 -0.80 38.46 -43.52
C CYS A 395 0.33 38.96 -42.60
N VAL A 396 1.48 39.33 -43.16
CA VAL A 396 2.74 39.63 -42.43
C VAL A 396 2.99 41.14 -42.33
N ALA A 397 3.59 41.58 -41.22
CA ALA A 397 3.64 42.99 -40.80
C ALA A 397 4.80 43.82 -41.40
N ARG A 398 4.61 45.16 -41.41
CA ARG A 398 5.67 46.17 -41.27
C ARG A 398 5.15 47.40 -40.49
N ARG A 399 6.05 48.13 -39.82
CA ARG A 399 5.76 49.27 -38.95
C ARG A 399 6.05 50.62 -39.62
N SER A 400 5.29 51.64 -39.24
CA SER A 400 5.77 53.02 -39.07
C SER A 400 5.07 53.65 -37.85
N VAL A 401 5.44 54.87 -37.47
CA VAL A 401 5.06 55.55 -36.21
C VAL A 401 4.53 56.94 -36.53
N VAL A 402 3.49 57.40 -35.82
CA VAL A 402 3.30 58.80 -35.36
C VAL A 402 2.11 58.89 -34.39
N ASN A 403 2.07 59.95 -33.57
CA ASN A 403 1.17 60.27 -32.46
C ASN A 403 0.67 61.73 -32.68
N PRO A 404 -0.22 62.36 -31.86
CA PRO A 404 -1.17 61.87 -30.85
C PRO A 404 -2.58 62.58 -30.95
N MET A 405 -3.34 62.61 -29.84
CA MET A 405 -4.43 63.57 -29.49
C MET A 405 -5.85 63.32 -30.04
N CYS A 406 -6.96 63.76 -29.39
CA CYS A 406 -7.30 63.91 -27.95
C CYS A 406 -8.83 64.18 -27.82
N ALA A 407 -9.36 64.24 -26.58
CA ALA A 407 -10.70 64.71 -26.17
C ALA A 407 -11.91 63.84 -26.62
N SER A 408 -12.63 63.18 -25.70
CA SER A 408 -13.75 63.67 -24.85
C SER A 408 -15.13 63.57 -25.56
N SER A 409 -16.26 63.27 -24.91
CA SER A 409 -16.62 63.43 -23.48
C SER A 409 -17.83 62.55 -23.04
N LEU A 410 -18.08 62.51 -21.72
CA LEU A 410 -19.36 62.34 -20.97
C LEU A 410 -20.62 61.91 -21.77
N GLY A 411 -21.41 60.89 -21.42
CA GLY A 411 -22.13 60.61 -20.14
C GLY A 411 -23.64 60.48 -20.48
N VAL A 412 -24.53 59.71 -19.82
CA VAL A 412 -24.88 59.60 -18.39
C VAL A 412 -25.80 58.37 -18.12
N ARG A 413 -25.67 57.79 -16.91
CA ARG A 413 -26.57 56.93 -16.08
C ARG A 413 -27.97 56.50 -16.59
N THR A 414 -28.36 55.25 -16.25
CA THR A 414 -29.53 54.94 -15.37
C THR A 414 -29.39 53.55 -14.70
N LEU A 415 -30.35 53.11 -13.87
CA LEU A 415 -30.23 52.03 -12.86
C LEU A 415 -31.33 50.94 -12.96
N ALA A 416 -31.11 49.82 -12.23
CA ALA A 416 -32.09 48.79 -11.80
C ALA A 416 -32.63 47.81 -12.89
N SER A 417 -33.07 46.58 -12.59
CA SER A 417 -33.13 45.81 -11.32
C SER A 417 -32.83 44.30 -11.54
N GLU A 418 -32.99 43.50 -10.48
CA GLU A 418 -32.71 42.05 -10.40
C GLU A 418 -33.73 41.17 -11.16
N ALA A 419 -33.30 39.99 -11.61
CA ALA A 419 -33.93 38.67 -11.38
C ALA A 419 -33.27 37.57 -12.25
N GLY A 420 -32.98 36.39 -11.68
CA GLY A 420 -32.49 35.24 -12.46
C GLY A 420 -31.77 34.16 -11.64
N ALA A 421 -32.53 33.20 -11.10
CA ALA A 421 -31.97 32.12 -10.29
C ALA A 421 -31.10 31.16 -11.13
N LYS A 422 -29.92 30.80 -10.60
CA LYS A 422 -29.10 29.72 -11.15
C LYS A 422 -29.78 28.36 -10.93
N ARG A 423 -29.59 27.44 -11.87
CA ARG A 423 -29.65 25.99 -11.64
C ARG A 423 -28.27 25.43 -11.87
N GLU A 424 -27.75 24.67 -10.91
CA GLU A 424 -26.44 24.02 -10.98
C GLU A 424 -26.64 22.50 -11.06
N ASN A 425 -25.86 21.83 -11.90
CA ASN A 425 -25.84 20.37 -12.01
C ASN A 425 -24.54 19.85 -11.38
N PRO A 426 -24.58 18.75 -10.59
CA PRO A 426 -23.45 18.36 -9.75
C PRO A 426 -22.31 17.74 -10.56
N SER A 427 -21.24 18.50 -10.75
CA SER A 427 -19.90 17.93 -10.58
C SER A 427 -19.75 17.49 -9.12
N PHE A 428 -18.98 16.43 -8.87
CA PHE A 428 -18.56 16.08 -7.50
C PHE A 428 -17.57 17.12 -6.97
N ALA A 429 -18.11 18.24 -6.50
CA ALA A 429 -17.36 19.22 -5.72
C ALA A 429 -17.19 18.67 -4.31
N ALA A 430 -15.94 18.54 -3.85
CA ALA A 430 -15.69 18.34 -2.44
C ALA A 430 -15.97 19.67 -1.74
N THR A 431 -17.16 19.79 -1.15
CA THR A 431 -17.53 20.88 -0.25
C THR A 431 -17.09 20.55 1.16
N THR A 432 -16.42 21.48 1.81
CA THR A 432 -16.13 21.45 3.24
C THR A 432 -17.43 21.61 4.04
N VAL A 433 -17.37 21.34 5.35
CA VAL A 433 -18.50 21.61 6.26
C VAL A 433 -18.83 23.11 6.28
N GLU A 434 -17.83 23.97 6.13
CA GLU A 434 -17.94 25.43 6.18
C GLU A 434 -18.61 26.00 4.92
N ASP A 435 -18.30 25.45 3.74
CA ASP A 435 -19.02 25.75 2.48
C ASP A 435 -20.53 25.46 2.63
N MET A 436 -20.88 24.37 3.33
CA MET A 436 -22.29 24.01 3.60
C MET A 436 -22.95 24.88 4.68
N GLN A 437 -22.18 25.51 5.56
CA GLN A 437 -22.67 26.53 6.50
C GLN A 437 -22.84 27.92 5.83
N GLY A 438 -22.40 28.07 4.57
CA GLY A 438 -22.43 29.34 3.84
C GLY A 438 -21.29 30.29 4.22
N LEU A 439 -20.30 29.81 4.96
CA LEU A 439 -19.08 30.55 5.31
C LEU A 439 -18.07 30.45 4.17
N ASP A 440 -18.39 31.12 3.06
CA ASP A 440 -17.47 31.23 1.92
C ASP A 440 -16.14 31.85 2.38
N ALA A 441 -15.01 31.33 1.86
CA ALA A 441 -13.69 31.78 2.28
C ALA A 441 -13.47 33.30 2.11
N SER A 442 -14.18 33.96 1.19
CA SER A 442 -14.13 35.42 1.01
C SER A 442 -14.79 36.24 2.13
N LEU A 443 -15.59 35.62 3.00
CA LEU A 443 -16.16 36.22 4.21
C LEU A 443 -15.24 36.02 5.41
N LEU A 444 -14.65 34.82 5.56
CA LEU A 444 -13.70 34.51 6.64
C LEU A 444 -12.39 35.30 6.50
N LEU A 445 -11.96 35.61 5.28
CA LEU A 445 -10.76 36.40 4.98
C LEU A 445 -10.98 37.93 5.04
N GLN A 446 -12.05 38.41 5.67
CA GLN A 446 -12.24 39.86 5.90
C GLN A 446 -11.47 40.32 7.14
N GLU A 447 -10.22 40.73 6.92
CA GLU A 447 -9.42 41.44 7.93
C GLU A 447 -10.17 42.69 8.45
N GLU A 448 -10.26 42.88 9.77
CA GLU A 448 -10.82 44.10 10.39
C GLU A 448 -9.93 45.36 10.21
N GLY A 449 -8.92 45.28 9.34
CA GLY A 449 -7.93 46.32 9.08
C GLY A 449 -8.44 47.44 8.17
N THR A 450 -8.53 48.67 8.68
CA THR A 450 -8.92 49.84 7.88
C THR A 450 -7.77 50.37 7.01
N GLN A 451 -7.32 49.62 6.01
CA GLN A 451 -6.47 50.17 4.94
C GLN A 451 -6.61 49.42 3.60
N LYS A 452 -6.24 50.10 2.50
CA LYS A 452 -6.25 49.54 1.14
C LYS A 452 -4.89 48.91 0.79
N ASP A 453 -4.37 48.06 1.66
CA ASP A 453 -3.13 47.37 1.35
C ASP A 453 -3.36 46.34 0.24
N ALA A 454 -2.37 46.22 -0.64
CA ALA A 454 -2.55 45.53 -1.92
C ALA A 454 -2.70 44.03 -1.71
N SER A 455 -3.64 43.41 -2.44
CA SER A 455 -3.98 41.97 -2.37
C SER A 455 -2.73 41.09 -2.30
N LEU A 456 -2.37 40.67 -1.09
CA LEU A 456 -1.23 39.81 -0.83
C LEU A 456 -1.49 38.44 -1.46
N ARG A 457 -0.52 37.93 -2.21
CA ARG A 457 -0.67 36.63 -2.86
C ARG A 457 -0.34 35.54 -1.86
N HIS A 458 -1.36 34.95 -1.26
CA HIS A 458 -1.23 33.76 -0.42
C HIS A 458 -0.40 32.69 -1.14
N PHE A 459 0.49 32.02 -0.40
CA PHE A 459 1.38 31.02 -0.97
C PHE A 459 0.85 29.61 -0.69
N THR A 460 0.44 28.90 -1.74
CA THR A 460 -0.06 27.53 -1.65
C THR A 460 1.10 26.54 -1.47
N VAL A 461 1.26 25.97 -0.28
CA VAL A 461 2.21 24.89 0.01
C VAL A 461 1.50 23.54 -0.01
N ASN A 462 2.06 22.58 -0.73
CA ASN A 462 1.58 21.20 -0.76
C ASN A 462 2.49 20.32 0.10
N PHE A 463 2.00 19.87 1.26
CA PHE A 463 2.68 19.00 2.21
C PHE A 463 2.24 17.55 1.99
N GLY A 464 3.20 16.66 1.71
CA GLY A 464 2.94 15.28 1.27
C GLY A 464 2.78 15.13 -0.26
N PRO A 465 2.45 13.93 -0.81
CA PRO A 465 2.05 12.72 -0.10
C PRO A 465 3.15 12.02 0.71
N GLN A 466 4.42 12.32 0.43
CA GLN A 466 5.57 11.73 1.11
C GLN A 466 6.28 12.79 1.97
N HIS A 467 5.94 12.83 3.26
CA HIS A 467 6.62 13.65 4.27
C HIS A 467 6.74 12.83 5.58
N PRO A 468 7.80 12.97 6.40
CA PRO A 468 7.94 12.18 7.64
C PRO A 468 6.73 12.36 8.57
N ALA A 469 6.40 13.61 8.90
CA ALA A 469 5.25 13.98 9.74
C ALA A 469 3.87 13.90 9.03
N ALA A 470 3.79 13.23 7.87
CA ALA A 470 2.52 12.86 7.24
C ALA A 470 2.13 11.39 7.51
N HIS A 471 2.85 10.73 8.43
CA HIS A 471 2.63 9.41 9.04
C HIS A 471 1.72 8.45 8.25
N GLY A 472 2.14 8.14 7.02
CA GLY A 472 1.31 7.45 6.05
C GLY A 472 1.39 8.13 4.70
N VAL A 473 0.23 8.51 4.14
CA VAL A 473 0.09 9.09 2.79
C VAL A 473 -0.97 10.20 2.80
N LEU A 474 -0.75 11.25 3.61
CA LEU A 474 -1.58 12.45 3.63
C LEU A 474 -1.09 13.50 2.62
N ARG A 475 -2.00 14.21 1.97
CA ARG A 475 -1.70 15.40 1.16
C ARG A 475 -2.49 16.61 1.67
N LEU A 476 -1.82 17.54 2.35
CA LEU A 476 -2.39 18.82 2.78
C LEU A 476 -2.02 19.90 1.76
N ILE A 477 -2.99 20.66 1.26
CA ILE A 477 -2.73 21.96 0.63
C ILE A 477 -2.98 23.03 1.69
N MET A 478 -1.97 23.85 1.98
CA MET A 478 -2.06 24.95 2.95
C MET A 478 -1.88 26.27 2.21
N GLU A 479 -2.76 27.24 2.49
CA GLU A 479 -2.63 28.61 2.01
C GLU A 479 -2.01 29.47 3.13
N LEU A 480 -0.78 29.93 2.88
CA LEU A 480 0.02 30.65 3.87
C LEU A 480 0.06 32.15 3.61
N ASN A 481 0.04 32.94 4.68
CA ASN A 481 0.42 34.35 4.70
C ASN A 481 1.77 34.49 5.42
N GLY A 482 2.87 34.46 4.66
CA GLY A 482 4.20 34.30 5.25
C GLY A 482 4.37 32.91 5.87
N GLU A 483 4.36 32.83 7.20
CA GLU A 483 4.46 31.57 7.96
C GLU A 483 3.13 31.14 8.61
N GLU A 484 2.12 32.03 8.63
CA GLU A 484 0.80 31.81 9.21
C GLU A 484 -0.12 31.04 8.25
N ILE A 485 -0.88 30.08 8.77
CA ILE A 485 -1.85 29.29 8.03
C ILE A 485 -3.21 30.01 8.03
N LEU A 486 -3.72 30.33 6.83
CA LEU A 486 -5.06 30.88 6.64
C LEU A 486 -6.11 29.80 6.33
N ARG A 487 -5.71 28.73 5.64
CA ARG A 487 -6.61 27.63 5.24
C ARG A 487 -5.85 26.33 4.99
N VAL A 488 -6.48 25.19 5.30
CA VAL A 488 -5.96 23.83 5.06
C VAL A 488 -6.99 22.94 4.35
N ASP A 489 -6.63 22.40 3.19
CA ASP A 489 -7.40 21.38 2.47
C ASP A 489 -6.72 19.99 2.61
N PRO A 490 -7.26 19.07 3.45
CA PRO A 490 -6.78 17.71 3.60
C PRO A 490 -7.31 16.77 2.52
N HIS A 491 -6.54 16.60 1.43
CA HIS A 491 -6.84 15.59 0.42
C HIS A 491 -6.56 14.17 0.92
N VAL A 492 -7.64 13.49 1.29
CA VAL A 492 -7.71 12.06 1.66
C VAL A 492 -7.99 11.15 0.44
N GLY A 493 -8.06 9.84 0.66
CA GLY A 493 -8.36 8.84 -0.38
C GLY A 493 -7.15 8.22 -1.07
N LEU A 494 -5.92 8.53 -0.64
CA LEU A 494 -4.68 8.00 -1.23
C LEU A 494 -4.35 6.57 -0.80
N LEU A 495 -4.95 6.08 0.29
CA LEU A 495 -4.83 4.70 0.77
C LEU A 495 -6.13 3.88 0.56
N HIS A 496 -7.19 4.49 0.05
CA HIS A 496 -8.55 3.93 -0.06
C HIS A 496 -8.59 2.67 -0.92
N ARG A 497 -9.25 1.63 -0.41
CA ARG A 497 -9.31 0.29 -1.06
C ARG A 497 -10.74 -0.16 -1.36
N GLY A 498 -11.74 0.64 -0.98
CA GLY A 498 -13.15 0.23 -1.02
C GLY A 498 -13.41 -0.90 -0.02
N THR A 499 -12.79 -0.85 1.17
CA THR A 499 -12.81 -1.92 2.17
C THR A 499 -14.24 -2.32 2.53
N GLU A 500 -15.12 -1.34 2.75
CA GLU A 500 -16.56 -1.57 2.98
C GLU A 500 -17.21 -2.37 1.83
N LYS A 501 -16.88 -2.06 0.58
CA LYS A 501 -17.43 -2.74 -0.60
C LYS A 501 -16.85 -4.14 -0.82
N LEU A 502 -15.63 -4.40 -0.34
CA LEU A 502 -15.07 -5.74 -0.30
C LEU A 502 -15.76 -6.62 0.76
N ILE A 503 -16.11 -6.05 1.91
CA ILE A 503 -16.82 -6.73 3.01
C ILE A 503 -18.19 -7.26 2.56
N GLU A 504 -18.94 -6.51 1.74
CA GLU A 504 -20.24 -6.95 1.18
C GLU A 504 -20.16 -8.27 0.35
N TYR A 505 -18.99 -8.61 -0.17
CA TYR A 505 -18.75 -9.87 -0.91
C TYR A 505 -18.14 -10.99 -0.07
N LYS A 506 -18.02 -10.81 1.25
CA LYS A 506 -17.38 -11.76 2.18
C LYS A 506 -18.34 -12.23 3.26
N ASN A 507 -18.16 -13.46 3.70
CA ASN A 507 -18.91 -14.00 4.84
C ASN A 507 -18.37 -13.33 6.13
N TYR A 508 -19.16 -13.23 7.20
CA TYR A 508 -18.77 -12.48 8.42
C TYR A 508 -17.37 -12.85 8.98
N THR A 509 -17.04 -14.14 9.09
CA THR A 509 -15.71 -14.62 9.50
C THR A 509 -14.58 -14.27 8.53
N GLN A 510 -14.88 -14.04 7.25
CA GLN A 510 -13.94 -13.57 6.21
C GLN A 510 -13.84 -12.04 6.14
N ALA A 511 -14.82 -11.31 6.69
CA ALA A 511 -14.81 -9.85 6.80
C ALA A 511 -13.95 -9.37 7.99
N LEU A 512 -13.90 -10.13 9.08
CA LEU A 512 -13.11 -9.81 10.28
C LEU A 512 -11.67 -9.33 9.98
N PRO A 513 -10.83 -10.01 9.16
CA PRO A 513 -9.44 -9.62 8.95
C PRO A 513 -9.25 -8.35 8.07
N TYR A 514 -10.33 -7.67 7.68
CA TYR A 514 -10.25 -6.32 7.14
C TYR A 514 -10.17 -5.27 8.26
N PHE A 515 -10.79 -5.51 9.42
CA PHE A 515 -10.79 -4.59 10.56
C PHE A 515 -9.39 -4.42 11.17
N ASP A 516 -8.63 -5.51 11.25
CA ASP A 516 -7.18 -5.55 11.53
C ASP A 516 -6.32 -4.56 10.71
N ARG A 517 -6.81 -4.13 9.54
CA ARG A 517 -6.05 -3.43 8.49
C ARG A 517 -6.49 -1.97 8.29
N LEU A 518 -7.42 -1.51 9.11
CA LEU A 518 -7.90 -0.12 9.13
C LEU A 518 -6.93 0.70 9.99
N ASP A 519 -7.19 0.85 11.29
CA ASP A 519 -6.12 1.21 12.22
C ASP A 519 -5.25 -0.02 12.51
N TYR A 520 -4.11 -0.10 11.83
CA TYR A 520 -3.09 -1.13 12.05
C TYR A 520 -2.29 -0.94 13.34
N SER A 521 -2.62 0.05 14.19
CA SER A 521 -2.05 0.22 15.53
C SER A 521 -2.98 -0.24 16.66
N SER A 522 -4.30 -0.28 16.45
CA SER A 522 -5.28 -0.88 17.37
C SER A 522 -6.15 -1.99 16.76
N MET A 523 -5.50 -3.09 16.40
CA MET A 523 -6.09 -4.22 15.68
C MET A 523 -7.23 -4.90 16.44
N MET A 524 -6.98 -5.35 17.68
CA MET A 524 -7.96 -6.10 18.49
C MET A 524 -9.22 -5.27 18.81
N THR A 525 -9.10 -3.95 18.98
CA THR A 525 -10.27 -3.09 19.18
C THR A 525 -11.13 -3.02 17.91
N ASN A 526 -10.52 -3.01 16.73
CA ASN A 526 -11.28 -3.05 15.47
C ASN A 526 -12.00 -4.40 15.30
N GLU A 527 -11.34 -5.52 15.63
CA GLU A 527 -11.96 -6.85 15.70
C GLU A 527 -13.13 -6.89 16.70
N LEU A 528 -12.95 -6.29 17.87
CA LEU A 528 -13.96 -6.25 18.93
C LEU A 528 -15.17 -5.41 18.53
N CYS A 529 -14.98 -4.29 17.85
CA CYS A 529 -16.06 -3.45 17.35
C CYS A 529 -16.97 -4.22 16.36
N PHE A 530 -16.36 -4.93 15.41
CA PHE A 530 -17.09 -5.80 14.46
C PHE A 530 -17.72 -7.04 15.14
N SER A 531 -17.01 -7.64 16.11
CA SER A 531 -17.53 -8.78 16.87
C SER A 531 -18.74 -8.38 17.73
N ARG A 532 -18.69 -7.23 18.41
CA ARG A 532 -19.82 -6.67 19.17
C ARG A 532 -21.01 -6.31 18.26
N ALA A 533 -20.76 -5.81 17.04
CA ALA A 533 -21.83 -5.55 16.07
C ALA A 533 -22.53 -6.84 15.61
N THR A 534 -21.77 -7.87 15.25
CA THR A 534 -22.32 -9.16 14.82
C THR A 534 -22.99 -9.93 15.96
N GLU A 535 -22.43 -9.90 17.18
CA GLU A 535 -23.01 -10.49 18.39
C GLU A 535 -24.37 -9.87 18.75
N LYS A 536 -24.52 -8.54 18.63
CA LYS A 536 -25.81 -7.86 18.79
C LYS A 536 -26.87 -8.32 17.78
N LEU A 537 -26.50 -8.56 16.51
CA LEU A 537 -27.46 -9.05 15.50
C LEU A 537 -27.79 -10.54 15.67
N LEU A 538 -26.83 -11.34 16.15
CA LEU A 538 -27.03 -12.75 16.48
C LEU A 538 -27.79 -12.96 17.80
N ASN A 539 -27.85 -11.94 18.67
CA ASN A 539 -28.43 -11.97 20.01
C ASN A 539 -27.84 -13.10 20.88
N ILE A 540 -26.51 -13.17 20.93
CA ILE A 540 -25.74 -14.14 21.70
C ILE A 540 -24.93 -13.48 22.82
N GLU A 541 -24.82 -14.14 23.96
CA GLU A 541 -23.96 -13.72 25.07
C GLU A 541 -22.63 -14.46 25.06
N VAL A 542 -21.53 -13.70 25.12
CA VAL A 542 -20.15 -14.23 25.14
C VAL A 542 -19.77 -14.68 26.56
N PRO A 543 -19.07 -15.83 26.74
CA PRO A 543 -18.65 -16.31 28.06
C PRO A 543 -17.77 -15.32 28.84
N GLU A 544 -17.84 -15.38 30.16
CA GLU A 544 -17.12 -14.47 31.07
C GLU A 544 -15.60 -14.48 30.83
N ARG A 545 -14.97 -15.65 30.74
CA ARG A 545 -13.53 -15.75 30.43
C ARG A 545 -13.16 -15.04 29.12
N ALA A 546 -14.00 -15.16 28.08
CA ALA A 546 -13.76 -14.47 26.82
C ALA A 546 -13.95 -12.94 26.94
N LYS A 547 -14.90 -12.45 27.75
CA LYS A 547 -15.05 -11.02 28.09
C LYS A 547 -13.80 -10.48 28.82
N TRP A 548 -13.27 -11.22 29.79
CA TRP A 548 -12.03 -10.86 30.50
C TRP A 548 -10.81 -10.84 29.56
N ILE A 549 -10.63 -11.85 28.71
CA ILE A 549 -9.55 -11.90 27.71
C ILE A 549 -9.66 -10.73 26.71
N ARG A 550 -10.87 -10.40 26.23
CA ARG A 550 -11.11 -9.23 25.36
C ARG A 550 -10.76 -7.91 26.04
N THR A 551 -11.10 -7.76 27.32
CA THR A 551 -10.80 -6.56 28.11
C THR A 551 -9.28 -6.41 28.32
N LEU A 552 -8.59 -7.51 28.67
CA LEU A 552 -7.13 -7.57 28.79
C LEU A 552 -6.43 -7.18 27.47
N TYR A 553 -6.79 -7.82 26.35
CA TYR A 553 -6.19 -7.50 25.05
C TYR A 553 -6.59 -6.12 24.53
N GLY A 554 -7.80 -5.63 24.83
CA GLY A 554 -8.24 -4.27 24.49
C GLY A 554 -7.36 -3.19 25.13
N GLU A 555 -6.99 -3.33 26.41
CA GLU A 555 -6.12 -2.37 27.08
C GLU A 555 -4.62 -2.59 26.75
N LEU A 556 -4.17 -3.82 26.48
CA LEU A 556 -2.84 -4.04 25.85
C LEU A 556 -2.76 -3.37 24.47
N THR A 557 -3.85 -3.41 23.70
CA THR A 557 -3.96 -2.66 22.43
C THR A 557 -3.97 -1.16 22.66
N ARG A 558 -4.62 -0.65 23.73
CA ARG A 558 -4.57 0.76 24.10
C ARG A 558 -3.16 1.24 24.41
N VAL A 559 -2.39 0.48 25.18
CA VAL A 559 -0.96 0.75 25.40
C VAL A 559 -0.18 0.73 24.07
N SER A 560 -0.34 -0.32 23.25
CA SER A 560 0.39 -0.43 21.97
C SER A 560 0.08 0.72 20.98
N ASN A 561 -1.15 1.23 21.00
CA ASN A 561 -1.57 2.38 20.20
C ASN A 561 -1.04 3.69 20.80
N HIS A 562 -1.23 3.95 22.10
CA HIS A 562 -0.72 5.16 22.76
C HIS A 562 0.82 5.25 22.67
N CYS A 563 1.54 4.12 22.72
CA CYS A 563 2.97 4.06 22.44
C CYS A 563 3.30 4.51 21.01
N MET A 564 2.50 4.15 20.00
CA MET A 564 2.69 4.73 18.67
C MET A 564 2.37 6.24 18.70
N ALA A 565 1.16 6.61 19.12
CA ALA A 565 0.62 7.96 19.06
C ALA A 565 1.50 9.02 19.73
N VAL A 566 1.81 8.81 21.02
CA VAL A 566 2.56 9.76 21.86
C VAL A 566 3.98 9.92 21.34
N LEU A 567 4.64 8.81 21.01
CA LEU A 567 6.05 8.83 20.63
C LEU A 567 6.27 9.34 19.20
N SER A 568 5.37 9.02 18.28
CA SER A 568 5.30 9.64 16.95
C SER A 568 5.17 11.15 17.05
N HIS A 569 4.23 11.64 17.88
CA HIS A 569 4.03 13.07 18.08
C HIS A 569 5.27 13.75 18.68
N ILE A 570 5.95 13.12 19.66
CA ILE A 570 7.20 13.64 20.22
C ILE A 570 8.31 13.67 19.16
N MET A 571 8.46 12.61 18.36
CA MET A 571 9.44 12.53 17.26
C MET A 571 9.20 13.62 16.20
N ASP A 572 7.95 13.85 15.80
CA ASP A 572 7.58 14.85 14.79
C ASP A 572 7.81 16.31 15.25
N VAL A 573 7.74 16.56 16.57
CA VAL A 573 8.16 17.86 17.17
C VAL A 573 9.68 17.94 17.34
N GLY A 574 10.37 16.80 17.43
CA GLY A 574 11.84 16.68 17.35
C GLY A 574 12.52 15.73 18.35
N GLY A 575 11.77 15.10 19.27
CA GLY A 575 12.32 14.23 20.31
C GLY A 575 12.47 12.77 19.89
N LEU A 576 13.68 12.36 19.48
CA LEU A 576 13.91 11.00 18.95
C LEU A 576 14.04 9.91 20.04
N THR A 577 14.52 10.23 21.25
CA THR A 577 14.88 9.21 22.25
C THR A 577 13.69 8.40 22.78
N PRO A 578 12.55 9.01 23.19
CA PRO A 578 11.39 8.26 23.70
C PRO A 578 10.83 7.26 22.68
N PHE A 579 10.90 7.59 21.38
CA PHE A 579 10.42 6.74 20.30
C PHE A 579 11.16 5.41 20.20
N VAL A 580 12.46 5.37 20.53
CA VAL A 580 13.19 4.10 20.60
C VAL A 580 12.79 3.31 21.84
N TRP A 581 12.67 3.96 23.00
CA TRP A 581 12.33 3.30 24.27
C TRP A 581 10.95 2.65 24.24
N GLY A 582 9.89 3.37 23.88
CA GLY A 582 8.55 2.79 23.86
C GLY A 582 8.27 1.87 22.66
N LEU A 583 9.15 1.83 21.64
CA LEU A 583 9.14 0.75 20.65
C LEU A 583 9.66 -0.58 21.22
N GLU A 584 10.58 -0.57 22.18
CA GLU A 584 10.99 -1.78 22.91
C GLU A 584 9.81 -2.37 23.70
N GLU A 585 9.07 -1.53 24.41
CA GLU A 585 7.86 -1.94 25.14
C GLU A 585 6.75 -2.42 24.20
N ARG A 586 6.61 -1.78 23.03
CA ARG A 586 5.68 -2.22 21.99
C ARG A 586 6.08 -3.55 21.34
N GLU A 587 7.37 -3.88 21.29
CA GLU A 587 7.88 -5.18 20.83
C GLU A 587 7.48 -6.30 21.80
N LYS A 588 7.60 -6.07 23.12
CA LYS A 588 7.14 -7.01 24.16
C LYS A 588 5.64 -7.29 24.05
N ILE A 589 4.83 -6.26 23.79
CA ILE A 589 3.39 -6.44 23.53
C ILE A 589 3.16 -7.26 22.24
N MET A 590 3.96 -7.09 21.18
CA MET A 590 3.84 -7.92 19.96
C MET A 590 4.16 -9.40 20.20
N GLU A 591 5.06 -9.73 21.12
CA GLU A 591 5.31 -11.13 21.52
C GLU A 591 4.05 -11.75 22.13
N PHE A 592 3.35 -11.03 23.00
CA PHE A 592 2.06 -11.48 23.57
C PHE A 592 0.97 -11.67 22.51
N TYR A 593 1.06 -11.00 21.35
CA TYR A 593 0.11 -11.18 20.24
C TYR A 593 0.50 -12.39 19.39
N GLU A 594 1.80 -12.59 19.16
CA GLU A 594 2.32 -13.76 18.46
C GLU A 594 2.05 -15.06 19.23
N ARG A 595 2.25 -15.07 20.55
CA ARG A 595 2.00 -16.25 21.42
C ARG A 595 0.54 -16.68 21.48
N VAL A 596 -0.42 -15.78 21.24
CA VAL A 596 -1.88 -16.07 21.29
C VAL A 596 -2.53 -16.26 19.93
N SER A 597 -2.01 -15.61 18.88
CA SER A 597 -2.62 -15.65 17.53
C SER A 597 -1.75 -16.30 16.44
N GLY A 598 -0.45 -16.47 16.70
CA GLY A 598 0.55 -16.79 15.68
C GLY A 598 0.96 -15.61 14.78
N ALA A 599 0.53 -14.38 15.11
CA ALA A 599 0.86 -13.18 14.35
C ALA A 599 1.10 -11.96 15.25
N ARG A 600 2.15 -11.19 14.96
CA ARG A 600 2.56 -10.01 15.74
C ARG A 600 1.67 -8.77 15.60
N MET A 601 0.76 -8.72 14.62
CA MET A 601 -0.12 -7.56 14.41
C MET A 601 -1.56 -7.93 14.03
N HIS A 602 -1.79 -8.35 12.78
CA HIS A 602 -3.12 -8.75 12.31
C HIS A 602 -3.44 -10.15 12.84
N ALA A 603 -4.25 -10.23 13.89
CA ALA A 603 -4.36 -11.42 14.74
C ALA A 603 -5.48 -12.37 14.31
N ALA A 604 -6.57 -11.86 13.72
CA ALA A 604 -7.83 -12.59 13.55
C ALA A 604 -8.27 -13.30 14.86
N TYR A 605 -8.08 -12.69 16.03
CA TYR A 605 -8.16 -13.35 17.34
C TYR A 605 -9.49 -13.16 18.06
N ILE A 606 -9.95 -11.92 18.24
CA ILE A 606 -11.30 -11.64 18.73
C ILE A 606 -12.27 -11.93 17.59
N ARG A 607 -13.27 -12.79 17.84
CA ARG A 607 -14.21 -13.24 16.81
C ARG A 607 -15.65 -13.10 17.28
N PRO A 608 -16.62 -12.97 16.35
CA PRO A 608 -18.04 -13.13 16.68
C PRO A 608 -18.27 -14.46 17.40
N GLY A 609 -18.76 -14.41 18.64
CA GLY A 609 -18.93 -15.56 19.52
C GLY A 609 -17.75 -15.87 20.45
N GLY A 610 -16.78 -14.96 20.65
CA GLY A 610 -15.74 -15.08 21.68
C GLY A 610 -14.32 -14.73 21.21
N VAL A 611 -13.36 -15.64 21.43
CA VAL A 611 -11.97 -15.55 20.96
C VAL A 611 -11.53 -16.83 20.23
N ALA A 612 -10.49 -16.75 19.39
CA ALA A 612 -10.09 -17.84 18.49
C ALA A 612 -9.47 -19.05 19.22
N PHE A 613 -8.63 -18.77 20.22
CA PHE A 613 -7.87 -19.74 21.03
C PHE A 613 -7.83 -19.28 22.50
N ASP A 614 -7.50 -20.18 23.43
CA ASP A 614 -7.27 -19.79 24.82
C ASP A 614 -5.84 -19.28 25.00
N LEU A 615 -5.55 -18.64 26.13
CA LEU A 615 -4.21 -18.19 26.47
C LEU A 615 -3.27 -19.40 26.67
N PRO A 616 -2.05 -19.39 26.12
CA PRO A 616 -1.04 -20.40 26.44
C PRO A 616 -0.59 -20.28 27.91
N PRO A 617 -0.08 -21.37 28.52
CA PRO A 617 0.46 -21.35 29.88
C PRO A 617 1.64 -20.35 30.01
N GLY A 618 1.86 -19.87 31.24
CA GLY A 618 2.88 -18.86 31.58
C GLY A 618 2.54 -17.42 31.19
N LEU A 619 1.76 -17.19 30.14
CA LEU A 619 1.54 -15.85 29.57
C LEU A 619 0.96 -14.81 30.55
N LEU A 620 0.13 -15.23 31.51
CA LEU A 620 -0.41 -14.32 32.53
C LEU A 620 0.69 -13.80 33.47
N GLU A 621 1.69 -14.62 33.77
CA GLU A 621 2.86 -14.28 34.61
C GLU A 621 3.81 -13.36 33.82
N ASP A 622 4.04 -13.65 32.54
CA ASP A 622 4.84 -12.79 31.65
C ASP A 622 4.24 -11.39 31.49
N ILE A 623 2.91 -11.30 31.29
CA ILE A 623 2.18 -10.02 31.24
C ILE A 623 2.26 -9.32 32.61
N TYR A 624 2.17 -10.04 33.73
CA TYR A 624 2.36 -9.46 35.07
C TYR A 624 3.77 -8.85 35.24
N HIS A 625 4.82 -9.59 34.90
CA HIS A 625 6.20 -9.13 34.98
C HIS A 625 6.41 -7.87 34.12
N TRP A 626 5.98 -7.89 32.86
CA TRP A 626 6.01 -6.70 31.99
C TRP A 626 5.24 -5.51 32.61
N THR A 627 4.03 -5.75 33.13
CA THR A 627 3.15 -4.71 33.70
C THR A 627 3.73 -4.08 34.98
N THR A 628 4.63 -4.76 35.70
CA THR A 628 5.37 -4.14 36.82
C THR A 628 6.52 -3.25 36.35
N GLN A 629 7.23 -3.63 35.28
CA GLN A 629 8.34 -2.84 34.72
C GLN A 629 7.87 -1.62 33.93
N PHE A 630 6.79 -1.75 33.15
CA PHE A 630 6.30 -0.73 32.23
C PHE A 630 5.89 0.58 32.92
N SER A 631 5.53 0.55 34.21
CA SER A 631 5.25 1.77 34.99
C SER A 631 6.46 2.72 35.00
N GLY A 632 7.66 2.21 35.28
CA GLY A 632 8.87 3.04 35.32
C GLY A 632 9.27 3.58 33.95
N ARG A 633 8.95 2.86 32.86
CA ARG A 633 9.15 3.34 31.49
C ARG A 633 8.25 4.52 31.15
N ILE A 634 7.01 4.55 31.66
CA ILE A 634 6.11 5.72 31.51
C ILE A 634 6.71 6.92 32.26
N ASP A 635 7.15 6.72 33.50
CA ASP A 635 7.68 7.79 34.33
C ASP A 635 8.97 8.41 33.72
N GLU A 636 9.86 7.60 33.13
CA GLU A 636 11.04 8.06 32.37
C GLU A 636 10.68 8.84 31.09
N ILE A 637 9.62 8.44 30.38
CA ILE A 637 9.11 9.17 29.21
C ILE A 637 8.48 10.50 29.65
N GLU A 638 7.77 10.53 30.78
CA GLU A 638 7.14 11.74 31.32
C GLU A 638 8.19 12.74 31.82
N GLU A 639 9.23 12.29 32.52
CA GLU A 639 10.32 13.14 33.04
C GLU A 639 11.02 13.92 31.91
N LEU A 640 11.31 13.26 30.78
CA LEU A 640 12.00 13.87 29.64
C LEU A 640 11.11 14.88 28.86
N VAL A 641 9.78 14.77 28.96
CA VAL A 641 8.84 15.43 28.03
C VAL A 641 7.90 16.42 28.72
N THR A 642 7.17 16.02 29.77
CA THR A 642 6.12 16.88 30.39
C THR A 642 6.68 18.18 30.95
N ASN A 643 7.83 18.13 31.61
CA ASN A 643 8.50 19.29 32.20
C ASN A 643 9.46 20.00 31.23
N ASN A 644 9.57 19.53 30.00
CA ASN A 644 10.48 20.09 29.01
C ASN A 644 9.90 21.40 28.44
N ARG A 645 10.61 22.51 28.67
CA ARG A 645 10.23 23.83 28.16
C ARG A 645 9.98 23.84 26.65
N ILE A 646 10.75 23.08 25.86
CA ILE A 646 10.58 23.02 24.40
C ILE A 646 9.25 22.34 24.05
N TRP A 647 8.92 21.24 24.73
CA TRP A 647 7.64 20.53 24.54
C TRP A 647 6.46 21.42 24.90
N GLN A 648 6.51 22.05 26.08
CA GLN A 648 5.49 23.00 26.55
C GLN A 648 5.30 24.17 25.57
N GLN A 649 6.39 24.77 25.07
CA GLN A 649 6.34 25.86 24.09
C GLN A 649 5.81 25.43 22.70
N ARG A 650 5.73 24.13 22.40
CA ARG A 650 5.25 23.58 21.12
C ARG A 650 3.93 22.79 21.25
N THR A 651 3.28 22.85 22.41
CA THR A 651 2.00 22.16 22.67
C THR A 651 1.00 22.96 23.49
N ILE A 652 1.44 23.77 24.47
CA ILE A 652 0.53 24.59 25.28
C ILE A 652 -0.08 25.69 24.41
N GLY A 653 -1.41 25.73 24.40
CA GLY A 653 -2.20 26.70 23.66
C GLY A 653 -2.24 26.53 22.14
N ILE A 654 -1.62 25.49 21.58
CA ILE A 654 -1.67 25.15 20.15
C ILE A 654 -2.85 24.19 19.90
N GLY A 655 -3.51 24.35 18.75
CA GLY A 655 -4.58 23.46 18.29
C GLY A 655 -5.82 23.43 19.18
N LYS A 656 -6.10 24.54 19.90
CA LYS A 656 -7.23 24.64 20.84
C LYS A 656 -8.56 24.30 20.17
N VAL A 657 -9.40 23.56 20.90
CA VAL A 657 -10.78 23.25 20.52
C VAL A 657 -11.67 23.50 21.72
N THR A 658 -12.79 24.19 21.55
CA THR A 658 -13.78 24.38 22.62
C THR A 658 -14.68 23.14 22.75
N ALA A 659 -15.28 23.00 23.94
CA ALA A 659 -16.25 21.94 24.21
C ALA A 659 -17.46 21.92 23.26
N GLN A 660 -17.81 23.06 22.63
CA GLN A 660 -18.92 23.14 21.66
C GLN A 660 -18.46 22.68 20.27
N GLU A 661 -17.37 23.24 19.74
CA GLU A 661 -16.79 22.83 18.45
C GLU A 661 -16.45 21.33 18.42
N ALA A 662 -15.95 20.78 19.53
CA ALA A 662 -15.69 19.34 19.65
C ALA A 662 -16.96 18.49 19.46
N LEU A 663 -18.12 18.94 19.95
CA LEU A 663 -19.39 18.24 19.78
C LEU A 663 -19.96 18.46 18.37
N ASP A 664 -19.89 19.67 17.83
CA ASP A 664 -20.43 20.02 16.52
C ASP A 664 -19.67 19.33 15.36
N TYR A 665 -18.34 19.16 15.48
CA TYR A 665 -17.53 18.34 14.57
C TYR A 665 -17.57 16.83 14.92
N GLY A 666 -18.31 16.43 15.96
CA GLY A 666 -18.49 15.04 16.37
C GLY A 666 -17.22 14.34 16.87
N PHE A 667 -16.25 15.09 17.40
CA PHE A 667 -15.02 14.55 17.98
C PHE A 667 -15.32 13.62 19.15
N SER A 668 -14.44 12.64 19.34
CA SER A 668 -14.53 11.62 20.38
C SER A 668 -13.14 11.29 20.93
N GLY A 669 -13.10 10.50 22.01
CA GLY A 669 -11.84 10.11 22.65
C GLY A 669 -11.10 11.27 23.31
N VAL A 670 -9.76 11.18 23.27
CA VAL A 670 -8.83 12.18 23.83
C VAL A 670 -9.10 13.59 23.30
N MET A 671 -9.54 13.75 22.06
CA MET A 671 -9.87 15.06 21.46
C MET A 671 -11.06 15.74 22.17
N LEU A 672 -12.04 14.94 22.60
CA LEU A 672 -13.21 15.42 23.35
C LEU A 672 -12.88 15.59 24.85
N ARG A 673 -12.15 14.64 25.45
CA ARG A 673 -11.71 14.68 26.85
C ARG A 673 -10.75 15.83 27.14
N GLY A 674 -9.81 16.13 26.24
CA GLY A 674 -8.90 17.28 26.36
C GLY A 674 -9.63 18.63 26.40
N SER A 675 -10.80 18.72 25.78
CA SER A 675 -11.66 19.90 25.72
C SER A 675 -12.60 20.05 26.94
N GLY A 676 -12.40 19.24 27.99
CA GLY A 676 -13.11 19.34 29.27
C GLY A 676 -14.39 18.51 29.40
N ILE A 677 -14.75 17.70 28.39
CA ILE A 677 -15.96 16.86 28.42
C ILE A 677 -15.61 15.45 28.95
N PRO A 678 -16.17 15.01 30.11
CA PRO A 678 -15.90 13.71 30.71
C PRO A 678 -16.69 12.59 30.00
N TRP A 679 -16.28 12.22 28.79
CA TRP A 679 -16.93 11.16 27.98
C TRP A 679 -15.96 10.03 27.62
N ASP A 680 -16.36 8.80 27.93
CA ASP A 680 -15.68 7.54 27.59
C ASP A 680 -16.75 6.44 27.51
N ILE A 681 -16.81 5.74 26.37
CA ILE A 681 -17.83 4.71 26.11
C ILE A 681 -17.71 3.54 27.10
N ARG A 682 -16.52 3.24 27.63
CA ARG A 682 -16.29 2.18 28.63
C ARG A 682 -16.96 2.46 29.96
N LYS A 683 -17.21 3.74 30.30
CA LYS A 683 -17.95 4.14 31.50
C LYS A 683 -19.43 4.42 31.23
N VAL A 684 -19.75 5.07 30.10
CA VAL A 684 -21.13 5.49 29.79
C VAL A 684 -21.98 4.33 29.23
N ALA A 685 -21.39 3.47 28.41
CA ALA A 685 -22.07 2.34 27.76
C ALA A 685 -21.18 1.08 27.77
N PRO A 686 -20.85 0.55 28.97
CA PRO A 686 -19.83 -0.49 29.18
C PRO A 686 -20.04 -1.76 28.33
N TYR A 687 -18.97 -2.52 28.20
CA TYR A 687 -18.90 -3.74 27.40
C TYR A 687 -17.92 -4.76 27.97
N ASP A 688 -18.03 -5.99 27.52
CA ASP A 688 -17.29 -7.17 27.97
C ASP A 688 -17.19 -7.27 29.51
N ALA A 689 -16.11 -6.81 30.14
CA ALA A 689 -15.93 -6.76 31.60
C ALA A 689 -15.52 -5.37 32.14
N TYR A 690 -15.65 -4.29 31.34
CA TYR A 690 -15.30 -2.92 31.75
C TYR A 690 -16.16 -2.36 32.90
N ASP A 691 -17.32 -2.97 33.16
CA ASP A 691 -18.20 -2.71 34.30
C ASP A 691 -17.63 -3.20 35.63
N GLN A 692 -16.83 -4.27 35.59
CA GLN A 692 -16.20 -4.92 36.75
C GLN A 692 -14.76 -4.42 37.02
N CYS A 693 -14.28 -3.47 36.21
CA CYS A 693 -12.94 -2.90 36.29
C CYS A 693 -12.97 -1.47 36.88
N GLU A 694 -12.19 -1.25 37.94
CA GLU A 694 -12.05 0.06 38.57
C GLU A 694 -10.92 0.85 37.90
N PHE A 695 -11.27 1.97 37.28
CA PHE A 695 -10.34 2.86 36.59
C PHE A 695 -10.93 4.27 36.51
N ASP A 696 -10.08 5.28 36.44
CA ASP A 696 -10.45 6.69 36.31
C ASP A 696 -10.32 7.15 34.84
N VAL A 697 -10.98 8.26 34.49
CA VAL A 697 -10.96 8.83 33.13
C VAL A 697 -10.31 10.20 33.19
N PRO A 698 -9.15 10.42 32.53
CA PRO A 698 -8.49 11.73 32.52
C PRO A 698 -9.23 12.72 31.62
N VAL A 699 -9.28 13.99 32.05
CA VAL A 699 -10.02 15.07 31.37
C VAL A 699 -9.18 16.34 31.43
N GLY A 700 -9.03 17.01 30.28
CA GLY A 700 -8.32 18.29 30.15
C GLY A 700 -9.16 19.49 30.60
N LYS A 701 -8.65 20.71 30.34
CA LYS A 701 -9.30 21.97 30.74
C LYS A 701 -9.26 23.04 29.64
N ASN A 702 -8.19 23.05 28.84
CA ASN A 702 -7.88 24.10 27.87
C ASN A 702 -8.19 23.70 26.42
N GLY A 703 -8.40 22.40 26.16
CA GLY A 703 -8.65 21.89 24.82
C GLY A 703 -7.43 21.90 23.88
N ASP A 704 -6.22 22.12 24.39
CA ASP A 704 -4.99 22.25 23.59
C ASP A 704 -4.24 20.92 23.37
N CYS A 705 -3.14 20.99 22.63
CA CYS A 705 -2.30 19.83 22.36
C CYS A 705 -1.64 19.23 23.61
N PHE A 706 -1.32 20.04 24.63
CA PHE A 706 -0.67 19.58 25.85
C PHE A 706 -1.62 18.77 26.75
N ASP A 707 -2.85 19.25 26.95
CA ASP A 707 -3.88 18.53 27.71
C ASP A 707 -4.20 17.17 27.08
N ARG A 708 -4.22 17.08 25.73
CA ARG A 708 -4.42 15.81 24.99
C ARG A 708 -3.25 14.85 25.17
N TYR A 709 -2.02 15.35 25.20
CA TYR A 709 -0.83 14.55 25.52
C TYR A 709 -0.90 14.01 26.96
N ALA A 710 -1.20 14.88 27.94
CA ALA A 710 -1.34 14.48 29.34
C ALA A 710 -2.44 13.43 29.56
N CYS A 711 -3.58 13.56 28.86
CA CYS A 711 -4.64 12.53 28.89
C CYS A 711 -4.15 11.16 28.38
N ARG A 712 -3.31 11.10 27.34
CA ARG A 712 -2.73 9.83 26.86
C ARG A 712 -1.72 9.23 27.85
N ILE A 713 -0.90 10.07 28.50
CA ILE A 713 0.02 9.62 29.55
C ILE A 713 -0.74 8.97 30.71
N GLU A 714 -1.83 9.60 31.17
CA GLU A 714 -2.64 9.03 32.25
C GLU A 714 -3.47 7.81 31.77
N GLU A 715 -3.94 7.79 30.52
CA GLU A 715 -4.58 6.58 29.96
C GLU A 715 -3.64 5.36 29.93
N PHE A 716 -2.30 5.52 29.84
CA PHE A 716 -1.38 4.39 30.07
C PHE A 716 -1.48 3.85 31.51
N ARG A 717 -1.45 4.74 32.53
CA ARG A 717 -1.50 4.34 33.95
C ARG A 717 -2.82 3.65 34.28
N GLN A 718 -3.93 4.15 33.75
CA GLN A 718 -5.24 3.53 33.90
C GLN A 718 -5.34 2.20 33.11
N SER A 719 -4.71 2.08 31.93
CA SER A 719 -4.59 0.80 31.20
C SER A 719 -3.86 -0.25 32.04
N ILE A 720 -2.70 0.10 32.64
CA ILE A 720 -1.95 -0.76 33.57
C ILE A 720 -2.84 -1.21 34.74
N ARG A 721 -3.62 -0.30 35.32
CA ARG A 721 -4.53 -0.60 36.45
C ARG A 721 -5.64 -1.57 36.07
N ILE A 722 -6.18 -1.49 34.85
CA ILE A 722 -7.15 -2.45 34.32
C ILE A 722 -6.48 -3.80 34.04
N ILE A 723 -5.30 -3.80 33.42
CA ILE A 723 -4.54 -5.03 33.10
C ILE A 723 -4.27 -5.84 34.37
N LYS A 724 -3.77 -5.23 35.45
CA LYS A 724 -3.55 -5.91 36.74
C LYS A 724 -4.83 -6.57 37.26
N GLN A 725 -5.94 -5.82 37.31
CA GLN A 725 -7.24 -6.38 37.73
C GLN A 725 -7.76 -7.50 36.82
N CYS A 726 -7.48 -7.46 35.51
CA CYS A 726 -7.85 -8.53 34.59
C CYS A 726 -7.04 -9.81 34.83
N LEU A 727 -5.78 -9.70 35.29
CA LEU A 727 -4.98 -10.85 35.72
C LEU A 727 -5.54 -11.42 37.03
N ASP A 728 -5.76 -10.58 38.04
CA ASP A 728 -6.26 -10.97 39.37
C ASP A 728 -7.65 -11.64 39.32
N LYS A 729 -8.53 -11.21 38.41
CA LYS A 729 -9.94 -11.64 38.32
C LYS A 729 -10.20 -12.70 37.24
N MET A 730 -9.18 -13.19 36.52
CA MET A 730 -9.35 -14.04 35.33
C MET A 730 -10.05 -15.39 35.66
N PRO A 731 -11.29 -15.64 35.19
CA PRO A 731 -12.01 -16.86 35.54
C PRO A 731 -11.61 -18.05 34.65
N ALA A 732 -11.72 -19.25 35.19
CA ALA A 732 -11.74 -20.48 34.39
C ALA A 732 -13.09 -20.62 33.67
N GLY A 733 -13.10 -21.14 32.45
CA GLY A 733 -14.34 -21.31 31.68
C GLY A 733 -14.13 -21.50 30.18
N GLN A 734 -15.22 -21.54 29.41
CA GLN A 734 -15.16 -21.58 27.95
C GLN A 734 -14.73 -20.23 27.36
N ILE A 735 -14.03 -20.27 26.22
CA ILE A 735 -13.54 -19.10 25.46
C ILE A 735 -14.44 -18.69 24.28
N LYS A 736 -15.48 -19.48 24.01
CA LYS A 736 -16.39 -19.37 22.86
C LYS A 736 -17.81 -19.69 23.30
N VAL A 737 -18.80 -19.09 22.65
CA VAL A 737 -20.21 -19.47 22.78
C VAL A 737 -20.38 -20.93 22.33
N ASP A 738 -21.13 -21.71 23.11
CA ASP A 738 -21.29 -23.16 22.92
C ASP A 738 -22.13 -23.54 21.68
N ASP A 739 -22.84 -22.59 21.04
CA ASP A 739 -23.59 -22.85 19.80
C ASP A 739 -22.66 -23.06 18.59
N HIS A 740 -22.45 -24.35 18.28
CA HIS A 740 -21.65 -24.80 17.13
C HIS A 740 -22.27 -24.45 15.75
N LYS A 741 -23.44 -23.79 15.69
CA LYS A 741 -23.94 -23.14 14.46
C LYS A 741 -23.22 -21.83 14.13
N ILE A 742 -22.55 -21.22 15.11
CA ILE A 742 -21.89 -19.91 15.01
C ILE A 742 -20.38 -20.07 15.24
N THR A 743 -19.99 -20.76 16.31
CA THR A 743 -18.58 -21.00 16.65
C THR A 743 -18.11 -22.36 16.11
N PRO A 744 -16.85 -22.50 15.64
CA PRO A 744 -16.35 -23.79 15.19
C PRO A 744 -16.03 -24.69 16.40
N PRO A 745 -16.49 -25.97 16.40
CA PRO A 745 -16.20 -26.92 17.47
C PRO A 745 -14.71 -27.23 17.61
N THR A 746 -14.33 -27.84 18.74
CA THR A 746 -12.95 -28.23 19.03
C THR A 746 -12.43 -29.31 18.06
N ARG A 747 -11.11 -29.35 17.84
CA ARG A 747 -10.48 -30.28 16.87
C ARG A 747 -10.49 -31.75 17.31
N SER A 748 -10.79 -32.04 18.58
CA SER A 748 -11.13 -33.37 19.08
C SER A 748 -12.58 -33.71 18.71
N MET A 749 -13.55 -32.96 19.24
CA MET A 749 -14.99 -33.21 19.04
C MET A 749 -15.40 -33.25 17.56
N MET A 750 -14.71 -32.51 16.68
CA MET A 750 -14.88 -32.53 15.22
C MET A 750 -14.42 -33.83 14.54
N LYS A 751 -13.50 -34.60 15.14
CA LYS A 751 -13.10 -35.94 14.65
C LYS A 751 -14.02 -37.03 15.15
N ASP A 752 -14.52 -36.88 16.38
CA ASP A 752 -15.25 -37.93 17.09
C ASP A 752 -16.77 -37.88 16.81
N GLY A 753 -17.33 -36.67 16.64
CA GLY A 753 -18.76 -36.43 16.42
C GLY A 753 -19.11 -36.01 14.99
N MET A 754 -20.10 -36.67 14.39
CA MET A 754 -20.57 -36.39 13.02
C MET A 754 -21.22 -35.00 12.92
N GLU A 755 -21.99 -34.61 13.93
CA GLU A 755 -22.62 -33.30 14.06
C GLU A 755 -21.55 -32.20 14.04
N SER A 756 -20.52 -32.34 14.88
CA SER A 756 -19.37 -31.43 14.96
C SER A 756 -18.65 -31.28 13.61
N LEU A 757 -18.51 -32.37 12.85
CA LEU A 757 -17.93 -32.35 11.51
C LEU A 757 -18.83 -31.62 10.50
N ILE A 758 -20.15 -31.83 10.54
CA ILE A 758 -21.13 -31.12 9.70
C ILE A 758 -21.11 -29.61 10.02
N HIS A 759 -21.10 -29.25 11.31
CA HIS A 759 -21.03 -27.87 11.78
C HIS A 759 -19.74 -27.18 11.31
N HIS A 760 -18.59 -27.84 11.49
CA HIS A 760 -17.31 -27.35 10.98
C HIS A 760 -17.32 -27.16 9.45
N PHE A 761 -17.78 -28.16 8.70
CA PHE A 761 -17.83 -28.10 7.24
C PHE A 761 -18.70 -26.93 6.75
N LYS A 762 -19.88 -26.73 7.33
CA LYS A 762 -20.76 -25.59 6.98
C LYS A 762 -20.14 -24.25 7.35
N LEU A 763 -19.59 -24.09 8.55
CA LEU A 763 -19.00 -22.83 9.00
C LEU A 763 -17.84 -22.34 8.13
N PHE A 764 -17.02 -23.25 7.59
CA PHE A 764 -15.89 -22.86 6.74
C PHE A 764 -16.20 -22.80 5.23
N SER A 765 -17.31 -23.38 4.76
CA SER A 765 -17.75 -23.31 3.35
C SER A 765 -18.83 -22.25 3.12
N GLU A 766 -19.92 -22.30 3.89
CA GLU A 766 -21.08 -21.42 3.82
C GLU A 766 -20.99 -20.27 4.84
N GLY A 767 -20.51 -20.54 6.06
CA GLY A 767 -20.60 -19.61 7.20
C GLY A 767 -21.99 -19.60 7.86
N TYR A 768 -22.09 -18.96 9.03
CA TYR A 768 -23.39 -18.74 9.67
C TYR A 768 -24.17 -17.62 8.99
N SER A 769 -25.50 -17.72 9.00
CA SER A 769 -26.39 -16.62 8.59
C SER A 769 -26.77 -15.77 9.79
N VAL A 770 -26.74 -14.45 9.65
CA VAL A 770 -27.08 -13.49 10.70
C VAL A 770 -28.53 -13.02 10.50
N PRO A 771 -29.40 -12.95 11.53
CA PRO A 771 -30.77 -12.46 11.41
C PRO A 771 -30.89 -11.13 10.65
N PRO A 772 -31.96 -10.90 9.88
CA PRO A 772 -32.17 -9.64 9.19
C PRO A 772 -32.39 -8.50 10.19
N GLY A 773 -31.67 -7.39 10.03
CA GLY A 773 -31.69 -6.28 10.97
C GLY A 773 -30.51 -5.32 10.80
N GLU A 774 -30.55 -4.20 11.51
CA GLU A 774 -29.55 -3.14 11.48
C GLU A 774 -29.04 -2.87 12.91
N THR A 775 -27.75 -2.57 13.06
CA THR A 775 -27.17 -2.21 14.36
C THR A 775 -26.08 -1.16 14.22
N TYR A 776 -25.92 -0.35 15.26
CA TYR A 776 -24.71 0.42 15.52
C TYR A 776 -24.06 -0.09 16.82
N ALA A 777 -22.79 -0.46 16.74
CA ALA A 777 -21.99 -0.86 17.90
C ALA A 777 -20.75 0.03 18.00
N PRO A 778 -20.76 1.06 18.86
CA PRO A 778 -19.57 1.83 19.20
C PRO A 778 -18.77 1.13 20.31
N ILE A 779 -17.46 1.42 20.34
CA ILE A 779 -16.52 1.12 21.43
C ILE A 779 -15.56 2.31 21.61
N GLU A 780 -14.87 2.35 22.75
CA GLU A 780 -13.76 3.30 22.97
C GLU A 780 -12.46 2.69 22.44
N ALA A 781 -12.17 2.90 21.15
CA ALA A 781 -10.83 2.67 20.63
C ALA A 781 -9.84 3.69 21.25
N PRO A 782 -8.51 3.47 21.18
CA PRO A 782 -7.53 4.40 21.77
C PRO A 782 -7.55 5.79 21.12
N LYS A 783 -8.00 5.85 19.86
CA LYS A 783 -8.23 7.09 19.09
C LYS A 783 -9.52 7.80 19.49
N GLY A 784 -10.56 7.06 19.88
CA GLY A 784 -11.88 7.57 20.27
C GLY A 784 -13.02 6.62 19.94
N GLU A 785 -14.21 7.15 19.65
CA GLU A 785 -15.36 6.36 19.23
C GLU A 785 -15.07 5.70 17.87
N MET A 786 -14.86 4.38 17.89
CA MET A 786 -14.91 3.56 16.69
C MET A 786 -16.23 2.79 16.70
N GLY A 787 -17.02 2.93 15.64
CA GLY A 787 -18.33 2.28 15.55
C GLY A 787 -18.56 1.59 14.21
N VAL A 788 -19.18 0.42 14.24
CA VAL A 788 -19.63 -0.30 13.03
C VAL A 788 -21.15 -0.18 12.89
N TYR A 789 -21.59 0.34 11.75
CA TYR A 789 -22.97 0.25 11.27
C TYR A 789 -23.11 -0.96 10.37
N LEU A 790 -23.88 -1.96 10.81
CA LEU A 790 -23.96 -3.27 10.18
C LEU A 790 -25.41 -3.60 9.83
N VAL A 791 -25.66 -3.89 8.54
CA VAL A 791 -26.96 -4.28 8.00
C VAL A 791 -26.88 -5.74 7.54
N SER A 792 -27.74 -6.58 8.09
CA SER A 792 -28.00 -7.94 7.62
C SER A 792 -29.34 -8.02 6.89
N ASN A 793 -29.35 -8.78 5.81
CA ASN A 793 -30.56 -9.17 5.07
C ASN A 793 -31.00 -10.62 5.36
N GLY A 794 -30.48 -11.25 6.42
CA GLY A 794 -30.77 -12.64 6.76
C GLY A 794 -29.81 -13.67 6.13
N THR A 795 -28.76 -13.24 5.44
CA THR A 795 -27.80 -14.13 4.77
C THR A 795 -26.50 -14.32 5.57
N ASN A 796 -25.58 -15.10 4.99
CA ASN A 796 -24.22 -15.34 5.51
C ASN A 796 -23.21 -14.21 5.25
N ARG A 797 -23.66 -13.10 4.64
CA ARG A 797 -22.84 -11.92 4.32
C ARG A 797 -23.53 -10.64 4.80
N PRO A 798 -22.76 -9.62 5.24
CA PRO A 798 -23.32 -8.31 5.52
C PRO A 798 -23.82 -7.68 4.22
N TYR A 799 -25.08 -7.22 4.22
CA TYR A 799 -25.65 -6.50 3.08
C TYR A 799 -25.01 -5.12 2.92
N ARG A 800 -24.74 -4.45 4.05
CA ARG A 800 -23.95 -3.23 4.13
C ARG A 800 -23.15 -3.24 5.43
N CYS A 801 -21.90 -2.83 5.37
CA CYS A 801 -21.07 -2.59 6.54
C CYS A 801 -20.39 -1.23 6.34
N SER A 802 -20.74 -0.25 7.16
CA SER A 802 -20.08 1.05 7.15
C SER A 802 -19.41 1.34 8.48
N ILE A 803 -18.22 1.96 8.41
CA ILE A 803 -17.30 2.03 9.54
C ILE A 803 -17.07 3.49 9.91
N SER A 804 -17.55 3.88 11.09
CA SER A 804 -17.32 5.18 11.71
C SER A 804 -15.94 5.19 12.37
N ALA A 805 -14.93 5.65 11.62
CA ALA A 805 -13.57 5.86 12.10
C ALA A 805 -13.45 7.22 12.84
N PRO A 806 -12.80 7.27 14.03
CA PRO A 806 -12.62 8.51 14.78
C PRO A 806 -11.74 9.53 14.03
N GLY A 807 -10.59 9.12 13.50
CA GLY A 807 -9.64 10.01 12.82
C GLY A 807 -10.18 10.67 11.56
N PHE A 808 -11.23 10.11 10.94
CA PHE A 808 -11.95 10.76 9.84
C PHE A 808 -12.72 12.01 10.32
N ARG A 809 -13.34 11.96 11.51
CA ARG A 809 -14.00 13.12 12.11
C ARG A 809 -12.97 14.14 12.58
N HIS A 810 -11.89 13.69 13.24
CA HIS A 810 -10.82 14.58 13.72
C HIS A 810 -10.16 15.36 12.58
N LEU A 811 -9.79 14.68 11.49
CA LEU A 811 -9.17 15.31 10.31
C LEU A 811 -10.11 16.30 9.59
N ALA A 812 -11.43 16.13 9.67
CA ALA A 812 -12.38 17.11 9.13
C ALA A 812 -12.34 18.46 9.87
N GLY A 813 -11.85 18.49 11.11
CA GLY A 813 -11.59 19.71 11.87
C GLY A 813 -10.16 20.26 11.76
N ALA A 814 -9.31 19.68 10.90
CA ALA A 814 -7.90 20.08 10.80
C ALA A 814 -7.69 21.51 10.28
N ASP A 815 -8.64 22.07 9.52
CA ASP A 815 -8.58 23.46 9.06
C ASP A 815 -8.78 24.44 10.22
N PHE A 816 -9.92 24.39 10.91
CA PHE A 816 -10.20 25.31 12.03
C PHE A 816 -9.16 25.22 13.16
N MET A 817 -8.63 24.03 13.47
CA MET A 817 -7.56 23.86 14.45
C MET A 817 -6.21 24.47 14.03
N ALA A 818 -5.95 24.60 12.72
CA ALA A 818 -4.68 25.07 12.17
C ALA A 818 -4.68 26.55 11.76
N ARG A 819 -5.85 27.18 11.59
CA ARG A 819 -5.97 28.62 11.30
C ARG A 819 -5.25 29.45 12.35
N HIS A 820 -4.57 30.50 11.90
CA HIS A 820 -3.75 31.41 12.72
C HIS A 820 -2.58 30.75 13.48
N HIS A 821 -2.26 29.49 13.19
CA HIS A 821 -1.06 28.81 13.67
C HIS A 821 0.04 28.85 12.62
N TYR A 822 1.28 28.63 13.04
CA TYR A 822 2.43 28.59 12.14
C TYR A 822 2.61 27.20 11.51
N LEU A 823 3.25 27.16 10.34
CA LEU A 823 3.59 25.91 9.63
C LEU A 823 4.22 24.80 10.51
N PRO A 824 5.12 25.09 11.48
CA PRO A 824 5.66 24.05 12.37
C PRO A 824 4.64 23.46 13.34
N ASP A 825 3.59 24.21 13.72
CA ASP A 825 2.62 23.82 14.75
C ASP A 825 1.49 22.95 14.16
N MET A 826 1.24 23.05 12.86
CA MET A 826 0.41 22.08 12.12
C MET A 826 0.90 20.64 12.30
N VAL A 827 2.22 20.43 12.38
CA VAL A 827 2.80 19.11 12.66
C VAL A 827 2.43 18.60 14.07
N ALA A 828 2.42 19.47 15.08
CA ALA A 828 1.96 19.10 16.42
C ALA A 828 0.44 18.81 16.43
N ILE A 829 -0.35 19.62 15.72
CA ILE A 829 -1.80 19.45 15.57
C ILE A 829 -2.14 18.08 14.94
N ILE A 830 -1.48 17.72 13.83
CA ILE A 830 -1.58 16.38 13.20
C ILE A 830 -1.23 15.27 14.21
N GLY A 831 -0.11 15.43 14.93
CA GLY A 831 0.34 14.47 15.94
C GLY A 831 -0.70 14.24 17.06
N THR A 832 -1.35 15.30 17.55
CA THR A 832 -2.36 15.13 18.62
C THR A 832 -3.66 14.50 18.17
N MET A 833 -4.04 14.63 16.90
CA MET A 833 -5.17 13.90 16.32
C MET A 833 -4.90 12.39 16.19
N ASP A 834 -3.62 11.96 16.19
CA ASP A 834 -3.22 10.55 16.11
C ASP A 834 -3.83 9.82 14.89
N LEU A 835 -3.65 10.43 13.72
CA LEU A 835 -4.25 9.98 12.47
C LEU A 835 -3.55 8.73 11.90
N VAL A 836 -4.34 7.68 11.64
CA VAL A 836 -3.88 6.50 10.89
C VAL A 836 -4.71 6.36 9.62
N PHE A 837 -4.08 6.58 8.47
CA PHE A 837 -4.79 6.73 7.19
C PHE A 837 -5.52 5.46 6.71
N GLY A 838 -5.26 4.29 7.29
CA GLY A 838 -6.02 3.07 6.98
C GLY A 838 -7.45 3.07 7.56
N GLU A 839 -7.72 3.81 8.65
CA GLU A 839 -9.09 4.02 9.12
C GLU A 839 -9.76 5.24 8.48
N VAL A 840 -9.00 6.26 8.09
CA VAL A 840 -9.50 7.41 7.32
C VAL A 840 -9.97 6.94 5.93
N ASP A 841 -9.11 6.24 5.20
CA ASP A 841 -9.30 5.82 3.81
C ASP A 841 -9.72 4.33 3.70
N ARG A 842 -11.02 4.03 3.90
CA ARG A 842 -11.58 2.66 3.94
C ARG A 842 -11.77 2.00 2.57
#